data_AF-A0A960ZQG2-F1
#
_entry.id   AF-A0A960ZQG2-F1
#
_cell.length_a   1.000
_cell.length_b   1.000
_cell.length_c   1.000
_cell.angle_alpha   90.00
_cell.angle_beta   90.00
_cell.angle_gamma   90.00
#
_symmetry.space_group_name_H-M   'P 1'
#
loop_
_entity.id
_entity.type
_entity.pdbx_description
1 polymer ?
#
loop_
_entity_poly.entity_id
_entity_poly.type
_entity_poly.pdbx_seq_one_letter_code
_entity_poly.pdbx_strand_id
1 'polypeptide(L)'
;MLFSAASLRVSEAQVPAAPPTASVPLNALRFSGVGGGNVPQTGQGVTIPELSPSAFNVANALTIEAWVNVNSWTKRFQSIVTKGDSWGIVRADATSKICFRTEISGQPGFYDDLLSAADFPLNSWQHIAAVFTGTKKQLFINGVLSAESDFAGPLVGNTFPVVIGGHATLDRTLEGTVDSVRLWSVARSAVEISERNLEYLRGSEVGLLADWRFNEAAGADANDGTPAGYKGTLEVGKLVGGGSGTAPERVEGLALNPPSDGNLALFFNNPPAEVIVDNGDASGVSLTGTWATVADTAGFYGANYLHDGNTTKGAKSVRFTPALVRSGSYDVYLWWTAGVDRASNTPVDLVHAGGTTTVTIDQRTGGAGWVKLNAVPLLMNAGTTSSVVVSTTGTDGFVVADAARFVAVDNPQFATVTPAIMGGLDSPAAMTAEAWIYPLGLPASGSVALLSKGAAGWEVRYNATGKISFVTTGVQTTIPGGDPTELIGKTRVEPRVWTHVAVVWDGSTETKQIYVNGVLDSTAPAQGVLGSTTLPLAFAAEPSAGPVFTKAYFGVLDEVRFWQVARSAEEVQANHSLRLNGSEPGLAGVWNCNEANAAFVVDGSIGGLDAALAAGMSLFNRVDGVSLGDPLLASYTIALNGVDQAATIADDPAYAGFTSLTIEAWIKPLELPGADFMDIVMKGAAGYGLAIDKDLHLRYLIDINPAHALSSTGVVTLGEWNHVAVVVNGATKTTTFYINGQVAGTVNSAVITSSPGALVIGRHGGSALTNFFRGGIDEVRIWNTARTPTEISLLAFSELPSAGNLGLVGRWSFTEGSGSIVADSVAGRNATLLNTTNASWQTGPFFPDSPTLPPGLDLTTNPRAAGLWIGQVTLNKVNEVQRAVNGVAAQATPTGKPATIRILLHVDATGQVRLLKDVIVMQTQSTGIPPPPAKTVLVTDPSLIPNFQGVVSRGGKLVGLRYGTAAFDFNGLESVMVGGIGNGLACAGRIDLSKDAPTNPYRHKYHPDHQRGFDIIRVFSLQFDGITGNPLAAAPGYGVDRITGTYRESIAGLHKITLQTEGSFTLDRISTVAALNTP
;
A
#
# COMPACT_ATOMS: atom_id res chain seq x y z
N MET A 1 44.95 -2.98 44.43
CA MET A 1 45.19 -4.34 44.96
C MET A 1 44.93 -5.30 43.81
N LEU A 2 46.02 -5.77 43.17
CA LEU A 2 46.50 -7.18 43.13
C LEU A 2 45.78 -8.03 42.05
N PHE A 3 46.39 -8.20 40.85
CA PHE A 3 47.11 -9.41 40.33
C PHE A 3 46.14 -10.55 39.92
N SER A 4 46.27 -11.33 38.84
CA SER A 4 47.32 -11.59 37.83
C SER A 4 46.73 -12.37 36.62
N ALA A 5 47.49 -12.41 35.52
CA ALA A 5 47.26 -13.19 34.31
C ALA A 5 47.62 -14.70 34.44
N ALA A 6 47.10 -15.53 33.51
CA ALA A 6 47.83 -16.48 32.63
C ALA A 6 47.11 -17.83 32.38
N SER A 7 46.75 -18.14 31.13
CA SER A 7 47.40 -19.19 30.31
C SER A 7 46.69 -19.50 29.00
N LEU A 8 47.48 -20.07 28.08
CA LEU A 8 47.41 -20.08 26.62
C LEU A 8 47.08 -21.49 26.07
N ARG A 9 46.27 -21.62 24.99
CA ARG A 9 46.51 -22.38 23.72
C ARG A 9 45.25 -23.04 23.06
N VAL A 10 44.86 -22.44 21.92
CA VAL A 10 44.51 -22.95 20.55
C VAL A 10 43.89 -24.34 20.33
N SER A 11 42.72 -24.38 19.68
CA SER A 11 42.46 -25.12 18.41
C SER A 11 41.13 -24.69 17.75
N GLU A 12 41.15 -24.46 16.43
CA GLU A 12 40.02 -24.16 15.54
C GLU A 12 39.00 -25.31 15.43
N ALA A 13 37.71 -24.97 15.30
CA ALA A 13 36.76 -25.61 14.38
C ALA A 13 35.53 -24.70 14.16
N GLN A 14 35.06 -24.68 12.92
CA GLN A 14 34.05 -23.80 12.32
C GLN A 14 32.57 -24.16 12.61
N VAL A 15 31.76 -23.09 12.85
CA VAL A 15 30.42 -22.73 12.26
C VAL A 15 29.20 -23.67 12.48
N PRO A 16 27.91 -23.21 12.52
CA PRO A 16 27.34 -21.85 12.56
C PRO A 16 26.40 -21.56 13.76
N ALA A 17 26.16 -20.26 14.01
CA ALA A 17 24.97 -19.79 14.67
C ALA A 17 23.73 -20.04 13.77
N ALA A 18 22.66 -20.57 14.36
CA ALA A 18 21.37 -20.69 13.68
C ALA A 18 20.89 -19.30 13.23
N PRO A 19 20.59 -19.10 11.93
CA PRO A 19 19.91 -17.90 11.49
C PRO A 19 18.45 -17.88 12.00
N PRO A 20 17.88 -16.69 12.23
CA PRO A 20 16.46 -16.54 12.51
C PRO A 20 15.61 -17.09 11.35
N THR A 21 14.63 -17.93 11.69
CA THR A 21 13.55 -18.44 10.81
C THR A 21 12.56 -17.32 10.46
N ALA A 22 11.96 -17.19 9.26
CA ALA A 22 12.10 -17.89 7.99
C ALA A 22 11.60 -16.95 6.88
N SER A 23 12.38 -16.79 5.81
CA SER A 23 11.91 -16.33 4.50
C SER A 23 10.89 -17.34 3.96
N VAL A 24 9.86 -16.89 3.23
CA VAL A 24 9.01 -17.81 2.45
C VAL A 24 9.92 -18.44 1.38
N PRO A 25 10.10 -19.77 1.35
CA PRO A 25 10.96 -20.38 0.34
C PRO A 25 10.32 -20.27 -1.06
N LEU A 26 11.10 -19.84 -2.05
CA LEU A 26 10.73 -19.84 -3.46
C LEU A 26 10.93 -21.27 -4.01
N ASN A 27 9.85 -22.05 -4.08
CA ASN A 27 9.91 -23.47 -4.43
C ASN A 27 9.12 -23.75 -5.71
N ALA A 28 9.69 -24.59 -6.59
CA ALA A 28 9.02 -25.20 -7.72
C ALA A 28 8.87 -26.71 -7.52
N LEU A 29 8.11 -27.39 -8.39
CA LEU A 29 7.97 -28.85 -8.36
C LEU A 29 8.75 -29.52 -9.49
N ARG A 30 9.68 -30.39 -9.10
CA ARG A 30 10.44 -31.26 -10.01
C ARG A 30 9.77 -32.62 -10.17
N PHE A 31 9.59 -33.02 -11.42
CA PHE A 31 9.07 -34.30 -11.86
C PHE A 31 10.19 -35.09 -12.52
N SER A 32 10.45 -36.30 -12.01
CA SER A 32 11.59 -37.14 -12.38
C SER A 32 11.38 -38.02 -13.62
N GLY A 33 10.17 -38.01 -14.20
CA GLY A 33 9.88 -38.57 -15.51
C GLY A 33 10.09 -40.07 -15.75
N VAL A 34 10.60 -40.85 -14.78
CA VAL A 34 11.19 -42.17 -15.06
C VAL A 34 10.22 -43.11 -15.79
N GLY A 35 10.56 -43.40 -17.04
CA GLY A 35 9.83 -44.33 -17.88
C GLY A 35 10.60 -44.83 -19.09
N GLY A 36 11.84 -45.30 -18.89
CA GLY A 36 12.59 -46.10 -19.87
C GLY A 36 12.80 -47.53 -19.35
N GLY A 37 12.05 -48.50 -19.89
CA GLY A 37 12.27 -49.95 -19.64
C GLY A 37 11.14 -50.67 -18.90
N ASN A 38 11.01 -51.97 -19.18
CA ASN A 38 9.96 -52.94 -18.76
C ASN A 38 9.85 -53.22 -17.24
N VAL A 39 9.89 -52.20 -16.39
CA VAL A 39 9.58 -52.31 -14.94
C VAL A 39 8.21 -51.68 -14.68
N PRO A 40 7.35 -52.21 -13.77
CA PRO A 40 6.09 -51.55 -13.39
C PRO A 40 6.38 -50.18 -12.77
N GLN A 41 5.97 -49.10 -13.44
CA GLN A 41 6.36 -47.71 -13.16
C GLN A 41 5.32 -46.95 -12.33
N THR A 42 5.78 -46.09 -11.42
CA THR A 42 4.95 -45.11 -10.70
C THR A 42 5.07 -43.74 -11.38
N GLY A 43 3.98 -43.22 -11.95
CA GLY A 43 3.95 -41.85 -12.46
C GLY A 43 3.84 -40.80 -11.34
N GLN A 44 4.32 -39.57 -11.58
CA GLN A 44 4.20 -38.43 -10.66
C GLN A 44 3.24 -37.37 -11.22
N GLY A 45 2.53 -36.67 -10.35
CA GLY A 45 1.68 -35.54 -10.72
C GLY A 45 1.16 -34.79 -9.49
N VAL A 46 0.59 -33.60 -9.70
CA VAL A 46 -0.24 -32.91 -8.71
C VAL A 46 -1.68 -33.02 -9.16
N THR A 47 -2.49 -33.78 -8.44
CA THR A 47 -3.90 -33.99 -8.76
C THR A 47 -4.75 -32.96 -8.02
N ILE A 48 -5.48 -32.15 -8.77
CA ILE A 48 -6.45 -31.21 -8.22
C ILE A 48 -7.80 -31.95 -8.07
N PRO A 49 -8.43 -31.93 -6.88
CA PRO A 49 -9.69 -32.61 -6.65
C PRO A 49 -10.79 -32.00 -7.54
N GLU A 50 -11.49 -32.87 -8.24
CA GLU A 50 -12.63 -32.48 -9.08
C GLU A 50 -13.86 -32.25 -8.21
N LEU A 51 -14.37 -31.02 -8.18
CA LEU A 51 -15.65 -30.68 -7.57
C LEU A 51 -16.78 -30.83 -8.59
N SER A 52 -18.01 -31.10 -8.12
CA SER A 52 -19.20 -31.20 -8.98
C SER A 52 -20.16 -30.04 -8.66
N PRO A 53 -20.41 -29.10 -9.59
CA PRO A 53 -19.84 -29.01 -10.95
C PRO A 53 -18.39 -28.54 -10.96
N SER A 54 -17.61 -28.97 -11.96
CA SER A 54 -16.19 -28.59 -12.07
C SER A 54 -16.04 -27.19 -12.61
N ALA A 55 -15.35 -26.33 -11.84
CA ALA A 55 -14.98 -24.98 -12.27
C ALA A 55 -14.01 -24.99 -13.47
N PHE A 56 -13.36 -26.12 -13.73
CA PHE A 56 -12.38 -26.30 -14.80
C PHE A 56 -13.01 -26.80 -16.12
N ASN A 57 -14.32 -27.09 -16.14
CA ASN A 57 -15.08 -27.34 -17.36
C ASN A 57 -15.51 -26.01 -18.00
N VAL A 58 -14.53 -25.23 -18.44
CA VAL A 58 -14.73 -23.95 -19.15
C VAL A 58 -15.14 -24.19 -20.59
N ALA A 59 -16.17 -23.50 -21.07
CA ALA A 59 -16.73 -23.73 -22.41
C ALA A 59 -16.33 -22.66 -23.44
N ASN A 60 -16.32 -21.39 -23.04
CA ASN A 60 -16.33 -20.27 -23.99
C ASN A 60 -15.03 -19.46 -24.05
N ALA A 61 -14.19 -19.54 -23.03
CA ALA A 61 -12.87 -18.92 -23.01
C ALA A 61 -12.00 -19.61 -21.96
N LEU A 62 -10.70 -19.64 -22.19
CA LEU A 62 -9.72 -20.24 -21.29
C LEU A 62 -8.35 -19.61 -21.51
N THR A 63 -7.60 -19.39 -20.43
CA THR A 63 -6.14 -19.21 -20.52
C THR A 63 -5.46 -20.13 -19.52
N ILE A 64 -4.51 -20.93 -19.97
CA ILE A 64 -3.65 -21.78 -19.13
C ILE A 64 -2.25 -21.18 -19.22
N GLU A 65 -1.65 -20.84 -18.08
CA GLU A 65 -0.27 -20.36 -18.00
C GLU A 65 0.55 -21.25 -17.08
N ALA A 66 1.83 -21.43 -17.40
CA ALA A 66 2.78 -22.08 -16.51
C ALA A 66 4.20 -21.61 -16.84
N TRP A 67 5.05 -21.57 -15.83
CA TRP A 67 6.48 -21.65 -16.07
C TRP A 67 6.92 -23.10 -16.04
N VAL A 68 7.73 -23.52 -17.02
CA VAL A 68 8.21 -24.89 -17.12
C VAL A 68 9.65 -24.95 -17.63
N ASN A 69 10.45 -25.81 -17.03
CA ASN A 69 11.75 -26.22 -17.51
C ASN A 69 11.71 -27.72 -17.83
N VAL A 70 11.70 -28.07 -19.12
CA VAL A 70 11.66 -29.48 -19.55
C VAL A 70 13.07 -30.02 -19.69
N ASN A 71 13.40 -31.09 -18.97
CA ASN A 71 14.73 -31.70 -19.04
C ASN A 71 14.86 -32.61 -20.27
N SER A 72 13.84 -33.43 -20.52
CA SER A 72 13.82 -34.33 -21.67
C SER A 72 12.38 -34.76 -22.02
N TRP A 73 12.18 -35.20 -23.26
CA TRP A 73 10.90 -35.73 -23.73
C TRP A 73 10.94 -37.26 -23.88
N THR A 74 10.50 -37.98 -22.85
CA THR A 74 10.58 -39.45 -22.78
C THR A 74 9.30 -40.16 -23.23
N LYS A 75 8.17 -39.45 -23.34
CA LYS A 75 6.87 -40.05 -23.67
C LYS A 75 6.16 -39.31 -24.80
N ARG A 76 5.29 -40.03 -25.53
CA ARG A 76 4.31 -39.39 -26.44
C ARG A 76 3.29 -38.63 -25.60
N PHE A 77 2.92 -37.41 -25.99
CA PHE A 77 1.91 -36.61 -25.30
C PHE A 77 2.21 -36.33 -23.82
N GLN A 78 3.49 -36.20 -23.49
CA GLN A 78 3.96 -35.89 -22.15
C GLN A 78 3.34 -34.57 -21.65
N SER A 79 2.74 -34.61 -20.46
CA SER A 79 1.79 -33.60 -19.99
C SER A 79 2.44 -32.58 -19.07
N ILE A 80 2.17 -31.29 -19.28
CA ILE A 80 2.59 -30.19 -18.39
C ILE A 80 1.42 -29.79 -17.48
N VAL A 81 0.26 -29.47 -18.05
CA VAL A 81 -0.99 -29.23 -17.31
C VAL A 81 -2.16 -29.75 -18.15
N THR A 82 -3.03 -30.58 -17.58
CA THR A 82 -4.18 -31.19 -18.31
C THR A 82 -5.44 -31.25 -17.47
N LYS A 83 -6.62 -31.12 -18.08
CA LYS A 83 -7.94 -31.51 -17.52
C LYS A 83 -8.37 -32.84 -18.12
N GLY A 84 -7.61 -33.88 -17.79
CA GLY A 84 -7.64 -35.15 -18.52
C GLY A 84 -7.43 -34.92 -20.01
N ASP A 85 -8.45 -35.24 -20.79
CA ASP A 85 -8.43 -35.13 -22.25
C ASP A 85 -9.21 -33.93 -22.81
N SER A 86 -9.88 -33.14 -21.95
CA SER A 86 -10.72 -31.99 -22.34
C SER A 86 -9.87 -30.86 -22.92
N TRP A 87 -8.86 -30.42 -22.16
CA TRP A 87 -7.90 -29.42 -22.58
C TRP A 87 -6.56 -29.65 -21.88
N GLY A 88 -5.46 -29.16 -22.47
CA GLY A 88 -4.16 -29.19 -21.82
C GLY A 88 -3.02 -28.66 -22.67
N ILE A 89 -1.90 -28.39 -22.00
CA ILE A 89 -0.60 -28.16 -22.63
C ILE A 89 0.23 -29.43 -22.51
N VAL A 90 0.52 -30.05 -23.66
CA VAL A 90 1.22 -31.34 -23.74
C VAL A 90 2.26 -31.30 -24.84
N ARG A 91 3.20 -32.25 -24.84
CA ARG A 91 4.07 -32.55 -25.97
C ARG A 91 3.22 -33.00 -27.17
N ALA A 92 3.51 -32.48 -28.37
CA ALA A 92 2.84 -32.92 -29.59
C ALA A 92 3.41 -34.27 -30.06
N ASP A 93 2.69 -35.36 -29.77
CA ASP A 93 3.09 -36.73 -30.11
C ASP A 93 4.54 -37.05 -29.65
N ALA A 94 5.36 -37.66 -30.51
CA ALA A 94 6.79 -37.94 -30.30
C ALA A 94 7.70 -36.84 -30.88
N THR A 95 7.19 -35.60 -31.08
CA THR A 95 7.97 -34.48 -31.64
C THR A 95 8.73 -33.70 -30.55
N SER A 96 9.48 -32.66 -30.89
CA SER A 96 10.08 -31.75 -29.88
C SER A 96 9.20 -30.53 -29.60
N LYS A 97 7.95 -30.51 -30.07
CA LYS A 97 7.02 -29.38 -29.95
C LYS A 97 6.03 -29.59 -28.82
N ILE A 98 5.50 -28.50 -28.28
CA ILE A 98 4.32 -28.53 -27.40
C ILE A 98 3.07 -28.17 -28.22
N CYS A 99 1.89 -28.56 -27.74
CA CYS A 99 0.62 -28.16 -28.32
C CYS A 99 -0.41 -27.78 -27.25
N PHE A 100 -1.31 -26.88 -27.63
CA PHE A 100 -2.58 -26.70 -26.96
C PHE A 100 -3.58 -27.72 -27.51
N ARG A 101 -3.81 -28.77 -26.72
CA ARG A 101 -4.73 -29.87 -27.02
C ARG A 101 -6.13 -29.56 -26.50
N THR A 102 -7.14 -29.82 -27.32
CA THR A 102 -8.56 -29.73 -26.94
C THR A 102 -9.38 -30.91 -27.51
N GLU A 103 -10.32 -31.46 -26.74
CA GLU A 103 -11.29 -32.46 -27.22
C GLU A 103 -12.41 -31.80 -28.04
N ILE A 104 -12.80 -32.42 -29.17
CA ILE A 104 -13.74 -31.81 -30.14
C ILE A 104 -15.09 -32.54 -30.30
N SER A 105 -15.29 -33.74 -29.72
CA SER A 105 -16.50 -34.54 -30.01
C SER A 105 -17.17 -35.21 -28.82
N GLY A 106 -16.68 -35.01 -27.59
CA GLY A 106 -17.17 -35.73 -26.41
C GLY A 106 -16.96 -37.25 -26.50
N GLN A 107 -16.09 -37.69 -27.42
CA GLN A 107 -15.68 -39.07 -27.61
C GLN A 107 -14.16 -39.13 -27.39
N PRO A 108 -13.68 -40.01 -26.48
CA PRO A 108 -12.26 -40.17 -26.22
C PRO A 108 -11.48 -40.48 -27.51
N GLY A 109 -10.34 -39.81 -27.73
CA GLY A 109 -9.45 -40.06 -28.86
C GLY A 109 -9.55 -39.10 -30.05
N PHE A 110 -10.48 -38.14 -30.04
CA PHE A 110 -10.61 -37.10 -31.08
C PHE A 110 -10.19 -35.73 -30.54
N TYR A 111 -9.00 -35.30 -30.91
CA TYR A 111 -8.37 -34.06 -30.42
C TYR A 111 -8.04 -33.09 -31.57
N ASP A 112 -8.09 -31.80 -31.25
CA ASP A 112 -7.53 -30.74 -32.08
C ASP A 112 -6.30 -30.17 -31.36
N ASP A 113 -5.13 -30.30 -31.96
CA ASP A 113 -3.86 -29.88 -31.38
C ASP A 113 -3.31 -28.65 -32.14
N LEU A 114 -3.12 -27.54 -31.42
CA LEU A 114 -2.40 -26.38 -31.96
C LEU A 114 -0.93 -26.46 -31.55
N LEU A 115 -0.06 -26.82 -32.48
CA LEU A 115 1.38 -27.03 -32.24
C LEU A 115 2.15 -25.70 -32.23
N SER A 116 3.20 -25.63 -31.41
CA SER A 116 4.17 -24.53 -31.44
C SER A 116 4.88 -24.43 -32.80
N ALA A 117 5.22 -23.21 -33.24
CA ALA A 117 5.91 -23.00 -34.51
C ALA A 117 7.33 -23.60 -34.52
N ALA A 118 8.04 -23.51 -33.40
CA ALA A 118 9.39 -24.06 -33.20
C ALA A 118 9.39 -25.20 -32.16
N ASP A 119 10.50 -25.92 -32.12
CA ASP A 119 10.79 -26.91 -31.06
C ASP A 119 10.90 -26.23 -29.70
N PHE A 120 10.44 -26.92 -28.65
CA PHE A 120 10.45 -26.42 -27.29
C PHE A 120 11.86 -26.49 -26.69
N PRO A 121 12.42 -25.38 -26.17
CA PRO A 121 13.74 -25.39 -25.53
C PRO A 121 13.80 -26.34 -24.34
N LEU A 122 14.89 -27.10 -24.22
CA LEU A 122 15.14 -27.99 -23.09
C LEU A 122 16.14 -27.37 -22.11
N ASN A 123 16.03 -27.74 -20.84
CA ASN A 123 16.93 -27.33 -19.75
C ASN A 123 16.98 -25.81 -19.51
N SER A 124 15.93 -25.09 -19.87
CA SER A 124 15.75 -23.67 -19.58
C SER A 124 14.29 -23.37 -19.23
N TRP A 125 14.07 -22.40 -18.34
CA TRP A 125 12.73 -21.96 -17.98
C TRP A 125 12.06 -21.24 -19.14
N GLN A 126 10.83 -21.63 -19.43
CA GLN A 126 9.97 -21.01 -20.43
C GLN A 126 8.62 -20.69 -19.79
N HIS A 127 8.09 -19.50 -20.04
CA HIS A 127 6.68 -19.22 -19.79
C HIS A 127 5.85 -19.72 -20.97
N ILE A 128 4.80 -20.48 -20.71
CA ILE A 128 3.89 -20.97 -21.73
C ILE A 128 2.48 -20.47 -21.42
N ALA A 129 1.76 -20.03 -22.45
CA ALA A 129 0.34 -19.70 -22.33
C ALA A 129 -0.48 -20.28 -23.47
N ALA A 130 -1.52 -21.04 -23.15
CA ALA A 130 -2.50 -21.53 -24.11
C ALA A 130 -3.82 -20.77 -23.91
N VAL A 131 -4.29 -20.08 -24.94
CA VAL A 131 -5.46 -19.21 -24.90
C VAL A 131 -6.53 -19.71 -25.87
N PHE A 132 -7.75 -19.84 -25.38
CA PHE A 132 -8.94 -20.03 -26.18
C PHE A 132 -9.86 -18.80 -26.04
N THR A 133 -10.13 -18.13 -27.16
CA THR A 133 -10.94 -16.89 -27.20
C THR A 133 -12.43 -17.13 -27.39
N GLY A 134 -12.87 -18.39 -27.45
CA GLY A 134 -14.21 -18.79 -27.89
C GLY A 134 -14.30 -19.06 -29.39
N THR A 135 -13.35 -18.56 -30.18
CA THR A 135 -13.32 -18.73 -31.64
C THR A 135 -11.94 -19.07 -32.19
N LYS A 136 -10.88 -18.87 -31.41
CA LYS A 136 -9.50 -19.15 -31.80
C LYS A 136 -8.74 -19.80 -30.67
N LYS A 137 -7.79 -20.66 -31.03
CA LYS A 137 -6.72 -21.12 -30.14
C LYS A 137 -5.45 -20.36 -30.45
N GLN A 138 -4.73 -20.00 -29.40
CA GLN A 138 -3.43 -19.33 -29.48
C GLN A 138 -2.48 -19.98 -28.47
N LEU A 139 -1.21 -20.07 -28.85
CA LEU A 139 -0.16 -20.59 -28.01
C LEU A 139 0.97 -19.57 -27.97
N PHE A 140 1.37 -19.15 -26.77
CA PHE A 140 2.44 -18.21 -26.51
C PHE A 140 3.60 -18.91 -25.80
N ILE A 141 4.83 -18.53 -26.15
CA ILE A 141 6.05 -18.94 -25.45
C ILE A 141 6.81 -17.65 -25.10
N ASN A 142 7.12 -17.46 -23.82
CA ASN A 142 7.75 -16.26 -23.26
C ASN A 142 7.03 -14.96 -23.64
N GLY A 143 5.70 -14.97 -23.61
CA GLY A 143 4.87 -13.82 -23.97
C GLY A 143 4.72 -13.56 -25.47
N VAL A 144 5.46 -14.30 -26.32
CA VAL A 144 5.41 -14.14 -27.78
C VAL A 144 4.47 -15.17 -28.40
N LEU A 145 3.59 -14.75 -29.31
CA LEU A 145 2.68 -15.64 -30.04
C LEU A 145 3.48 -16.65 -30.88
N SER A 146 3.39 -17.94 -30.54
CA SER A 146 4.05 -19.05 -31.23
C SER A 146 3.19 -19.61 -32.36
N ALA A 147 1.89 -19.78 -32.12
CA ALA A 147 0.96 -20.31 -33.13
C ALA A 147 -0.47 -19.88 -32.83
N GLU A 148 -1.30 -19.82 -33.87
CA GLU A 148 -2.74 -19.63 -33.74
C GLU A 148 -3.51 -20.41 -34.81
N SER A 149 -4.75 -20.77 -34.49
CA SER A 149 -5.69 -21.37 -35.43
C SER A 149 -7.13 -21.00 -35.07
N ASP A 150 -8.01 -20.99 -36.07
CA ASP A 150 -9.44 -20.92 -35.83
C ASP A 150 -9.91 -22.21 -35.13
N PHE A 151 -10.87 -22.08 -34.22
CA PHE A 151 -11.48 -23.20 -33.52
C PHE A 151 -12.97 -22.94 -33.34
N ALA A 152 -13.81 -23.86 -33.83
CA ALA A 152 -15.25 -23.70 -33.84
C ALA A 152 -15.91 -24.48 -32.71
N GLY A 153 -16.78 -23.81 -31.95
CA GLY A 153 -17.59 -24.42 -30.89
C GLY A 153 -16.95 -24.33 -29.49
N PRO A 154 -17.70 -24.70 -28.45
CA PRO A 154 -17.22 -24.65 -27.08
C PRO A 154 -16.22 -25.77 -26.79
N LEU A 155 -15.34 -25.54 -25.81
CA LEU A 155 -14.53 -26.63 -25.25
C LEU A 155 -15.44 -27.65 -24.53
N VAL A 156 -15.14 -28.93 -24.73
CA VAL A 156 -15.92 -30.04 -24.18
C VAL A 156 -15.45 -30.33 -22.75
N GLY A 157 -16.34 -30.24 -21.77
CA GLY A 157 -16.04 -30.62 -20.38
C GLY A 157 -16.05 -32.13 -20.16
N ASN A 158 -15.35 -32.60 -19.13
CA ASN A 158 -15.32 -34.00 -18.71
C ASN A 158 -15.25 -34.12 -17.17
N THR A 159 -15.15 -35.34 -16.64
CA THR A 159 -15.04 -35.62 -15.19
C THR A 159 -13.61 -35.93 -14.72
N PHE A 160 -12.61 -35.80 -15.60
CA PHE A 160 -11.22 -36.02 -15.21
C PHE A 160 -10.69 -34.83 -14.39
N PRO A 161 -9.83 -35.03 -13.39
CA PRO A 161 -9.25 -33.92 -12.62
C PRO A 161 -8.30 -33.06 -13.46
N VAL A 162 -7.99 -31.86 -12.97
CA VAL A 162 -6.78 -31.14 -13.42
C VAL A 162 -5.56 -31.85 -12.83
N VAL A 163 -4.57 -32.13 -13.67
CA VAL A 163 -3.28 -32.69 -13.24
C VAL A 163 -2.13 -31.84 -13.78
N ILE A 164 -1.25 -31.42 -12.87
CA ILE A 164 0.00 -30.71 -13.17
C ILE A 164 1.16 -31.72 -13.17
N GLY A 165 2.02 -31.66 -14.18
CA GLY A 165 3.12 -32.58 -14.39
C GLY A 165 2.70 -34.00 -14.83
N GLY A 166 1.42 -34.21 -15.18
CA GLY A 166 0.89 -35.50 -15.57
C GLY A 166 -0.50 -35.46 -16.20
N HIS A 167 -0.98 -36.63 -16.60
CA HIS A 167 -2.36 -36.86 -17.02
C HIS A 167 -3.15 -37.50 -15.88
N ALA A 168 -4.49 -37.51 -15.94
CA ALA A 168 -5.38 -38.10 -14.94
C ALA A 168 -5.08 -39.58 -14.57
N THR A 169 -4.44 -40.33 -15.47
CA THR A 169 -3.99 -41.72 -15.22
C THR A 169 -2.51 -41.83 -14.80
N LEU A 170 -1.80 -40.70 -14.69
CA LEU A 170 -0.36 -40.60 -14.37
C LEU A 170 0.55 -41.46 -15.27
N ASP A 171 0.15 -41.69 -16.51
CA ASP A 171 0.92 -42.46 -17.51
C ASP A 171 1.80 -41.57 -18.39
N ARG A 172 1.42 -40.31 -18.61
CA ARG A 172 2.07 -39.30 -19.48
C ARG A 172 2.83 -38.20 -18.72
N THR A 173 3.60 -38.58 -17.71
CA THR A 173 4.20 -37.68 -16.71
C THR A 173 5.38 -36.87 -17.23
N LEU A 174 5.50 -35.62 -16.77
CA LEU A 174 6.59 -34.70 -17.10
C LEU A 174 7.95 -35.19 -16.59
N GLU A 175 9.00 -34.89 -17.35
CA GLU A 175 10.39 -34.93 -16.93
C GLU A 175 10.97 -33.52 -16.97
N GLY A 176 10.89 -32.81 -15.85
CA GLY A 176 11.11 -31.37 -15.81
C GLY A 176 10.61 -30.74 -14.53
N THR A 177 10.72 -29.43 -14.44
CA THR A 177 10.31 -28.62 -13.29
C THR A 177 9.21 -27.66 -13.71
N VAL A 178 8.18 -27.47 -12.88
CA VAL A 178 7.05 -26.56 -13.12
C VAL A 178 6.92 -25.58 -11.96
N ASP A 179 6.60 -24.34 -12.30
CA ASP A 179 6.31 -23.26 -11.36
C ASP A 179 5.09 -22.46 -11.84
N SER A 180 4.37 -21.84 -10.90
CA SER A 180 3.41 -20.76 -11.14
C SER A 180 2.38 -21.08 -12.23
N VAL A 181 1.62 -22.16 -12.02
CA VAL A 181 0.54 -22.60 -12.91
C VAL A 181 -0.71 -21.79 -12.63
N ARG A 182 -1.24 -21.13 -13.67
CA ARG A 182 -2.45 -20.30 -13.57
C ARG A 182 -3.50 -20.78 -14.55
N LEU A 183 -4.74 -20.76 -14.11
CA LEU A 183 -5.90 -21.05 -14.97
C LEU A 183 -6.83 -19.85 -14.93
N TRP A 184 -7.30 -19.42 -16.10
CA TRP A 184 -8.25 -18.33 -16.24
C TRP A 184 -9.46 -18.79 -17.04
N SER A 185 -10.64 -18.36 -16.62
CA SER A 185 -11.93 -18.49 -17.33
C SER A 185 -12.10 -17.47 -18.46
N VAL A 186 -11.11 -16.60 -18.67
CA VAL A 186 -11.09 -15.57 -19.70
C VAL A 186 -9.91 -15.79 -20.65
N ALA A 187 -10.04 -15.26 -21.86
CA ALA A 187 -8.95 -15.19 -22.81
C ALA A 187 -8.10 -13.96 -22.51
N ARG A 188 -6.87 -14.15 -22.03
CA ARG A 188 -5.94 -13.04 -21.78
C ARG A 188 -5.32 -12.56 -23.08
N SER A 189 -5.12 -11.25 -23.18
CA SER A 189 -4.47 -10.63 -24.34
C SER A 189 -2.97 -10.92 -24.37
N ALA A 190 -2.36 -10.78 -25.56
CA ALA A 190 -0.91 -10.93 -25.73
C ALA A 190 -0.11 -10.01 -24.80
N VAL A 191 -0.60 -8.78 -24.59
CA VAL A 191 0.02 -7.77 -23.71
C VAL A 191 -0.03 -8.24 -22.26
N GLU A 192 -1.19 -8.68 -21.78
CA GLU A 192 -1.34 -9.20 -20.40
C GLU A 192 -0.48 -10.43 -20.14
N ILE A 193 -0.28 -11.28 -21.14
CA ILE A 193 0.58 -12.46 -21.06
C ILE A 193 2.06 -12.03 -21.05
N SER A 194 2.48 -11.07 -21.88
CA SER A 194 3.88 -10.63 -21.93
C SER A 194 4.30 -9.76 -20.76
N GLU A 195 3.40 -8.99 -20.18
CA GLU A 195 3.72 -8.01 -19.12
C GLU A 195 3.54 -8.57 -17.71
N ARG A 196 2.71 -9.60 -17.52
CA ARG A 196 2.32 -10.10 -16.18
C ARG A 196 2.64 -11.57 -15.93
N ASN A 197 3.38 -12.22 -16.85
CA ASN A 197 3.87 -13.59 -16.66
C ASN A 197 4.86 -13.72 -15.49
N LEU A 198 5.49 -12.61 -15.09
CA LEU A 198 6.47 -12.53 -14.00
C LEU A 198 5.89 -11.97 -12.69
N GLU A 199 4.58 -11.70 -12.61
CA GLU A 199 3.94 -11.07 -11.45
C GLU A 199 3.39 -12.12 -10.48
N TYR A 200 3.56 -11.94 -9.16
CA TYR A 200 2.75 -12.66 -8.18
C TYR A 200 1.31 -12.14 -8.19
N LEU A 201 0.37 -13.01 -8.54
CA LEU A 201 -1.05 -12.68 -8.52
C LEU A 201 -1.56 -12.51 -7.07
N ARG A 202 -2.65 -11.78 -6.88
CA ARG A 202 -3.38 -11.67 -5.60
C ARG A 202 -4.25 -12.90 -5.36
N GLY A 203 -4.55 -13.67 -6.41
CA GLY A 203 -5.50 -14.77 -6.38
C GLY A 203 -6.96 -14.31 -6.57
N SER A 204 -7.21 -13.00 -6.59
CA SER A 204 -8.53 -12.40 -6.74
C SER A 204 -8.74 -11.72 -8.10
N GLU A 205 -7.81 -11.88 -9.03
CA GLU A 205 -7.89 -11.32 -10.37
C GLU A 205 -9.15 -11.77 -11.11
N VAL A 206 -9.77 -10.85 -11.83
CA VAL A 206 -10.99 -11.14 -12.59
C VAL A 206 -10.70 -12.22 -13.63
N GLY A 207 -11.47 -13.30 -13.53
CA GLY A 207 -11.36 -14.43 -14.44
C GLY A 207 -10.30 -15.46 -14.03
N LEU A 208 -9.45 -15.21 -13.02
CA LEU A 208 -8.52 -16.22 -12.50
C LEU A 208 -9.32 -17.31 -11.76
N LEU A 209 -9.16 -18.55 -12.20
CA LEU A 209 -9.79 -19.73 -11.62
C LEU A 209 -8.93 -20.36 -10.54
N ALA A 210 -7.61 -20.42 -10.74
CA ALA A 210 -6.66 -21.02 -9.81
C ALA A 210 -5.23 -20.50 -10.07
N ASP A 211 -4.41 -20.45 -9.02
CA ASP A 211 -3.01 -20.02 -9.06
C ASP A 211 -2.14 -20.89 -8.13
N TRP A 212 -1.39 -21.84 -8.68
CA TRP A 212 -0.48 -22.72 -7.93
C TRP A 212 0.97 -22.29 -8.10
N ARG A 213 1.54 -21.73 -7.02
CA ARG A 213 2.91 -21.19 -6.97
C ARG A 213 3.96 -22.18 -6.46
N PHE A 214 3.53 -23.21 -5.74
CA PHE A 214 4.38 -24.24 -5.15
C PHE A 214 5.41 -23.78 -4.10
N ASN A 215 5.31 -22.56 -3.59
CA ASN A 215 6.19 -21.96 -2.58
C ASN A 215 6.04 -22.53 -1.14
N GLU A 216 5.32 -23.64 -0.96
CA GLU A 216 5.26 -24.27 0.36
C GLU A 216 6.63 -24.83 0.75
N ALA A 217 7.05 -24.61 2.00
CA ALA A 217 8.35 -25.06 2.50
C ALA A 217 8.55 -26.59 2.48
N ALA A 218 7.47 -27.35 2.65
CA ALA A 218 7.45 -28.81 2.66
C ALA A 218 6.01 -29.32 2.53
N GLY A 219 5.84 -30.64 2.38
CA GLY A 219 4.54 -31.30 2.43
C GLY A 219 3.97 -31.69 1.07
N ALA A 220 2.88 -32.48 1.10
CA ALA A 220 2.27 -33.12 -0.05
C ALA A 220 1.16 -32.28 -0.73
N ASP A 221 0.95 -31.04 -0.30
CA ASP A 221 -0.13 -30.19 -0.83
C ASP A 221 0.43 -29.06 -1.69
N ALA A 222 -0.14 -28.83 -2.87
CA ALA A 222 0.04 -27.61 -3.65
C ALA A 222 -1.15 -26.69 -3.39
N ASN A 223 -0.94 -25.58 -2.70
CA ASN A 223 -2.04 -24.67 -2.38
C ASN A 223 -2.36 -23.78 -3.58
N ASP A 224 -3.66 -23.60 -3.80
CA ASP A 224 -4.18 -22.57 -4.69
C ASP A 224 -4.17 -21.23 -3.95
N GLY A 225 -3.56 -20.22 -4.58
CA GLY A 225 -3.47 -18.86 -4.08
C GLY A 225 -4.77 -18.06 -4.23
N THR A 226 -5.78 -18.59 -4.90
CA THR A 226 -7.11 -17.94 -4.99
C THR A 226 -7.99 -18.22 -3.77
N PRO A 227 -9.01 -17.39 -3.49
CA PRO A 227 -10.01 -17.67 -2.47
C PRO A 227 -10.80 -18.97 -2.70
N ALA A 228 -10.79 -19.52 -3.91
CA ALA A 228 -11.47 -20.78 -4.22
C ALA A 228 -10.76 -22.00 -3.58
N GLY A 229 -9.46 -21.90 -3.33
CA GLY A 229 -8.70 -22.85 -2.52
C GLY A 229 -8.66 -24.26 -3.11
N TYR A 230 -8.54 -24.41 -4.43
CA TYR A 230 -8.40 -25.69 -5.12
C TYR A 230 -7.05 -26.37 -4.83
N LYS A 231 -6.89 -26.90 -3.62
CA LYS A 231 -5.66 -27.57 -3.17
C LYS A 231 -5.37 -28.81 -3.99
N GLY A 232 -4.18 -28.89 -4.59
CA GLY A 232 -3.67 -30.09 -5.24
C GLY A 232 -2.94 -31.01 -4.27
N THR A 233 -2.97 -32.31 -4.54
CA THR A 233 -2.17 -33.30 -3.80
C THR A 233 -1.05 -33.84 -4.69
N LEU A 234 0.18 -33.84 -4.19
CA LEU A 234 1.35 -34.44 -4.81
C LEU A 234 1.21 -35.96 -4.73
N GLU A 235 0.99 -36.60 -5.87
CA GLU A 235 0.67 -38.02 -5.97
C GLU A 235 1.76 -38.83 -6.68
N VAL A 236 1.76 -40.13 -6.33
CA VAL A 236 2.52 -41.19 -6.97
C VAL A 236 1.50 -42.21 -7.48
N GLY A 237 1.56 -42.55 -8.77
CA GLY A 237 0.61 -43.46 -9.42
C GLY A 237 0.48 -44.79 -8.69
N LYS A 238 -0.76 -45.29 -8.59
CA LYS A 238 -1.10 -46.53 -7.88
C LYS A 238 -0.45 -47.73 -8.57
N LEU A 239 0.37 -48.48 -7.84
CA LEU A 239 0.97 -49.72 -8.32
C LEU A 239 -0.06 -50.83 -8.45
N VAL A 240 -0.03 -51.53 -9.57
CA VAL A 240 -0.39 -52.95 -9.56
C VAL A 240 0.84 -53.71 -9.06
N GLY A 241 1.02 -53.82 -7.73
CA GLY A 241 2.11 -54.64 -7.15
C GLY A 241 2.90 -54.10 -5.94
N GLY A 242 2.54 -52.98 -5.31
CA GLY A 242 3.01 -52.63 -3.96
C GLY A 242 4.46 -52.16 -3.77
N GLY A 243 5.13 -51.59 -4.78
CA GLY A 243 6.39 -50.84 -4.60
C GLY A 243 6.23 -49.48 -3.90
N SER A 244 7.33 -48.80 -3.58
CA SER A 244 7.34 -47.43 -3.04
C SER A 244 7.94 -46.47 -4.06
N GLY A 245 7.12 -45.60 -4.68
CA GLY A 245 7.61 -44.46 -5.46
C GLY A 245 7.66 -43.19 -4.61
N THR A 246 8.43 -42.18 -5.03
CA THR A 246 8.51 -40.87 -4.38
C THR A 246 7.63 -39.85 -5.14
N ALA A 247 6.96 -38.96 -4.41
CA ALA A 247 6.16 -37.86 -4.96
C ALA A 247 7.06 -36.82 -5.69
N PRO A 248 6.48 -35.85 -6.45
CA PRO A 248 7.23 -34.69 -6.93
C PRO A 248 8.06 -34.04 -5.83
N GLU A 249 9.28 -33.63 -6.18
CA GLU A 249 10.23 -33.03 -5.24
C GLU A 249 10.12 -31.50 -5.29
N ARG A 250 10.10 -30.84 -4.13
CA ARG A 250 10.24 -29.39 -4.05
C ARG A 250 11.69 -29.02 -4.23
N VAL A 251 11.96 -28.20 -5.25
CA VAL A 251 13.29 -27.66 -5.58
C VAL A 251 13.21 -26.15 -5.60
N GLU A 252 14.36 -25.48 -5.63
CA GLU A 252 14.41 -24.02 -5.81
C GLU A 252 13.69 -23.61 -7.10
N GLY A 253 12.74 -22.68 -6.96
CA GLY A 253 11.82 -22.24 -8.03
C GLY A 253 12.25 -20.97 -8.75
N LEU A 254 11.36 -20.44 -9.60
CA LEU A 254 11.54 -19.15 -10.26
C LEU A 254 11.22 -18.01 -9.30
N ALA A 255 12.04 -16.96 -9.32
CA ALA A 255 11.68 -15.68 -8.72
C ALA A 255 10.78 -14.91 -9.71
N LEU A 256 9.48 -14.88 -9.42
CA LEU A 256 8.54 -13.92 -10.02
C LEU A 256 8.70 -12.60 -9.25
N ASN A 257 8.92 -11.48 -9.94
CA ASN A 257 9.46 -10.19 -9.42
C ASN A 257 10.93 -10.28 -8.93
N PRO A 258 11.67 -9.17 -8.74
CA PRO A 258 13.09 -9.22 -8.35
C PRO A 258 13.30 -10.18 -7.16
N PRO A 259 14.44 -10.90 -7.11
CA PRO A 259 14.70 -11.95 -6.13
C PRO A 259 14.85 -11.36 -4.72
N SER A 260 13.73 -11.11 -4.06
CA SER A 260 13.69 -10.51 -2.73
C SER A 260 13.51 -11.59 -1.68
N ASP A 261 14.62 -12.03 -1.11
CA ASP A 261 14.65 -12.83 0.12
C ASP A 261 14.48 -11.91 1.36
N GLY A 262 13.89 -10.72 1.20
CA GLY A 262 13.77 -9.70 2.23
C GLY A 262 13.43 -8.31 1.70
N ASN A 263 12.15 -8.08 1.40
CA ASN A 263 11.36 -6.85 1.61
C ASN A 263 11.98 -5.44 1.44
N LEU A 264 13.02 -5.16 0.63
CA LEU A 264 13.53 -3.78 0.44
C LEU A 264 14.12 -3.53 -0.97
N ALA A 265 13.59 -2.53 -1.69
CA ALA A 265 14.13 -1.99 -2.94
C ALA A 265 14.47 -0.49 -2.77
N LEU A 266 15.34 0.08 -3.62
CA LEU A 266 15.87 1.43 -3.45
C LEU A 266 14.98 2.50 -4.11
N PHE A 267 14.27 3.29 -3.30
CA PHE A 267 13.38 4.36 -3.71
C PHE A 267 14.09 5.71 -3.84
N PHE A 268 13.90 6.34 -5.00
CA PHE A 268 14.35 7.68 -5.34
C PHE A 268 13.16 8.63 -5.51
N ASN A 269 12.96 9.49 -4.52
CA ASN A 269 11.93 10.51 -4.44
C ASN A 269 12.42 11.84 -5.04
N ASN A 270 12.70 11.84 -6.34
CA ASN A 270 13.10 13.04 -7.08
C ASN A 270 12.03 13.51 -8.06
N PRO A 271 10.78 13.81 -7.64
CA PRO A 271 9.77 14.28 -8.56
C PRO A 271 10.24 15.61 -9.20
N PRO A 272 9.99 15.84 -10.50
CA PRO A 272 10.18 17.16 -11.09
C PRO A 272 9.19 18.12 -10.43
N ALA A 273 9.63 18.95 -9.50
CA ALA A 273 8.74 19.90 -8.83
C ALA A 273 8.70 21.20 -9.64
N GLU A 274 7.69 21.31 -10.50
CA GLU A 274 7.24 22.60 -11.01
C GLU A 274 5.88 22.98 -10.43
N VAL A 275 5.73 24.22 -10.01
CA VAL A 275 4.43 24.79 -9.61
C VAL A 275 4.20 26.00 -10.50
N ILE A 276 3.08 25.98 -11.22
CA ILE A 276 2.62 27.10 -12.04
C ILE A 276 1.37 27.66 -11.36
N VAL A 277 1.32 28.98 -11.24
CA VAL A 277 0.13 29.72 -10.80
C VAL A 277 -0.24 30.67 -11.93
N ASP A 278 -1.37 30.39 -12.56
CA ASP A 278 -1.96 31.19 -13.65
C ASP A 278 -2.91 32.25 -13.09
N ASN A 279 -3.07 33.39 -13.76
CA ASN A 279 -3.98 34.44 -13.29
C ASN A 279 -5.45 34.03 -13.27
N GLY A 280 -5.83 32.98 -14.02
CA GLY A 280 -7.16 32.39 -14.00
C GLY A 280 -7.40 31.38 -12.86
N ASP A 281 -6.37 31.02 -12.10
CA ASP A 281 -6.49 30.03 -11.03
C ASP A 281 -7.36 30.52 -9.87
N ALA A 282 -8.27 29.66 -9.41
CA ALA A 282 -9.20 29.95 -8.31
C ALA A 282 -8.50 30.12 -6.94
N SER A 283 -7.23 29.72 -6.82
CA SER A 283 -6.43 29.81 -5.61
C SER A 283 -4.98 30.14 -5.95
N GLY A 284 -4.26 30.77 -5.04
CA GLY A 284 -2.87 31.18 -5.28
C GLY A 284 -2.72 32.51 -6.01
N VAL A 285 -3.80 33.13 -6.48
CA VAL A 285 -3.79 34.49 -7.03
C VAL A 285 -4.49 35.44 -6.07
N SER A 286 -3.86 36.58 -5.76
CA SER A 286 -4.51 37.67 -5.03
C SER A 286 -4.25 39.00 -5.70
N LEU A 287 -5.31 39.79 -5.86
CA LEU A 287 -5.29 41.09 -6.53
C LEU A 287 -5.44 42.19 -5.49
N THR A 288 -4.57 43.20 -5.58
CA THR A 288 -4.77 44.50 -4.92
C THR A 288 -5.17 45.51 -5.97
N GLY A 289 -6.30 46.18 -5.76
CA GLY A 289 -6.91 47.11 -6.71
C GLY A 289 -7.60 46.40 -7.89
N THR A 290 -8.22 47.19 -8.77
CA THR A 290 -8.99 46.66 -9.91
C THR A 290 -8.10 46.34 -11.10
N TRP A 291 -8.12 45.08 -11.53
CA TRP A 291 -7.46 44.59 -12.74
C TRP A 291 -8.50 44.14 -13.76
N ALA A 292 -8.21 44.35 -15.04
CA ALA A 292 -9.05 43.87 -16.12
C ALA A 292 -8.49 42.55 -16.67
N THR A 293 -9.36 41.57 -16.85
CA THR A 293 -9.05 40.28 -17.47
C THR A 293 -9.31 40.36 -18.97
N VAL A 294 -8.31 40.05 -19.79
CA VAL A 294 -8.32 40.26 -21.24
C VAL A 294 -7.65 39.10 -21.98
N ALA A 295 -8.04 38.89 -23.23
CA ALA A 295 -7.49 37.86 -24.11
C ALA A 295 -7.28 38.38 -25.55
N ASP A 296 -7.11 39.70 -25.70
CA ASP A 296 -7.08 40.41 -26.99
C ASP A 296 -5.71 40.38 -27.69
N THR A 297 -4.63 40.32 -26.91
CA THR A 297 -3.25 40.32 -27.38
C THR A 297 -2.67 38.93 -27.19
N ALA A 298 -2.36 38.22 -28.27
CA ALA A 298 -1.81 36.86 -28.22
C ALA A 298 -0.47 36.80 -27.48
N GLY A 299 -0.13 35.61 -26.97
CA GLY A 299 1.09 35.37 -26.20
C GLY A 299 0.90 35.34 -24.68
N PHE A 300 -0.33 35.14 -24.21
CA PHE A 300 -0.61 34.83 -22.80
C PHE A 300 -0.54 33.32 -22.52
N TYR A 301 -0.27 32.94 -21.27
CA TYR A 301 -0.40 31.58 -20.76
C TYR A 301 -1.87 31.35 -20.35
N GLY A 302 -2.34 30.11 -20.43
CA GLY A 302 -3.74 29.80 -20.11
C GLY A 302 -4.75 30.48 -21.05
N ALA A 303 -5.83 30.99 -20.46
CA ALA A 303 -7.01 31.47 -21.20
C ALA A 303 -7.06 32.99 -21.39
N ASN A 304 -6.33 33.76 -20.58
CA ASN A 304 -6.37 35.23 -20.53
C ASN A 304 -5.21 35.76 -19.67
N TYR A 305 -5.00 37.07 -19.67
CA TYR A 305 -4.05 37.76 -18.78
C TYR A 305 -4.72 38.94 -18.07
N LEU A 306 -4.08 39.48 -17.03
CA LEU A 306 -4.51 40.69 -16.31
C LEU A 306 -3.75 41.92 -16.80
N HIS A 307 -4.41 43.06 -16.90
CA HIS A 307 -3.77 44.36 -17.07
C HIS A 307 -4.36 45.45 -16.17
N ASP A 308 -3.53 46.43 -15.81
CA ASP A 308 -3.88 47.47 -14.84
C ASP A 308 -4.71 48.63 -15.43
N GLY A 309 -4.98 48.60 -16.74
CA GLY A 309 -5.63 49.68 -17.47
C GLY A 309 -4.81 50.97 -17.55
N ASN A 310 -3.51 50.94 -17.20
CA ASN A 310 -2.62 52.09 -17.09
C ASN A 310 -3.17 53.24 -16.20
N THR A 311 -3.85 52.89 -15.12
CA THR A 311 -4.46 53.86 -14.19
C THR A 311 -4.09 53.53 -12.76
N THR A 312 -4.13 54.53 -11.86
CA THR A 312 -3.94 54.35 -10.41
C THR A 312 -2.63 53.64 -10.05
N LYS A 313 -1.53 54.08 -10.68
CA LYS A 313 -0.18 53.53 -10.49
C LYS A 313 0.26 53.59 -9.03
N GLY A 314 0.88 52.52 -8.56
CA GLY A 314 1.34 52.38 -7.18
C GLY A 314 0.27 51.94 -6.17
N ALA A 315 -0.98 51.79 -6.60
CA ALA A 315 -2.06 51.26 -5.77
C ALA A 315 -2.50 49.83 -6.15
N LYS A 316 -1.90 49.25 -7.21
CA LYS A 316 -2.28 47.94 -7.76
C LYS A 316 -1.14 46.94 -7.74
N SER A 317 -1.44 45.69 -7.42
CA SER A 317 -0.53 44.54 -7.55
C SER A 317 -1.26 43.22 -7.81
N VAL A 318 -0.55 42.26 -8.41
CA VAL A 318 -0.97 40.85 -8.55
C VAL A 318 0.05 39.98 -7.83
N ARG A 319 -0.39 39.15 -6.88
CA ARG A 319 0.47 38.19 -6.18
C ARG A 319 0.11 36.77 -6.60
N PHE A 320 1.12 36.07 -7.11
CA PHE A 320 1.12 34.63 -7.35
C PHE A 320 1.78 33.91 -6.18
N THR A 321 1.00 33.21 -5.39
CA THR A 321 1.38 32.44 -4.20
C THR A 321 1.30 30.95 -4.51
N PRO A 322 2.42 30.29 -4.84
CA PRO A 322 2.44 28.84 -5.04
C PRO A 322 2.17 28.10 -3.72
N ALA A 323 1.57 26.92 -3.82
CA ALA A 323 1.56 25.94 -2.73
C ALA A 323 2.77 25.02 -2.89
N LEU A 324 3.95 25.46 -2.43
CA LEU A 324 5.19 24.67 -2.59
C LEU A 324 5.19 23.49 -1.62
N VAL A 325 5.38 22.27 -2.13
CA VAL A 325 5.38 21.05 -1.32
C VAL A 325 6.58 21.01 -0.34
N ARG A 326 7.69 21.67 -0.68
CA ARG A 326 8.91 21.72 0.14
C ARG A 326 9.65 23.05 0.05
N SER A 327 10.35 23.42 1.12
CA SER A 327 11.37 24.48 1.09
C SER A 327 12.59 24.00 0.31
N GLY A 328 13.30 24.89 -0.37
CA GLY A 328 14.49 24.55 -1.15
C GLY A 328 14.82 25.65 -2.15
N SER A 329 15.90 25.52 -2.91
CA SER A 329 16.20 26.48 -3.98
C SER A 329 15.29 26.24 -5.17
N TYR A 330 14.77 27.32 -5.75
CA TYR A 330 13.92 27.30 -6.93
C TYR A 330 14.41 28.30 -7.97
N ASP A 331 14.37 27.90 -9.22
CA ASP A 331 14.32 28.83 -10.34
C ASP A 331 12.91 29.38 -10.47
N VAL A 332 12.79 30.71 -10.59
CA VAL A 332 11.51 31.42 -10.63
C VAL A 332 11.36 32.15 -11.95
N TYR A 333 10.20 31.99 -12.58
CA TYR A 333 9.88 32.54 -13.88
C TYR A 333 8.57 33.33 -13.82
N LEU A 334 8.45 34.34 -14.68
CA LEU A 334 7.19 35.04 -14.95
C LEU A 334 6.87 34.93 -16.44
N TRP A 335 5.59 34.86 -16.76
CA TRP A 335 5.03 34.99 -18.09
C TRP A 335 4.28 36.33 -18.20
N TRP A 336 4.35 36.98 -19.37
CA TRP A 336 3.54 38.15 -19.69
C TRP A 336 3.35 38.32 -21.21
N THR A 337 2.33 39.09 -21.59
CA THR A 337 2.13 39.54 -22.98
C THR A 337 2.98 40.78 -23.27
N ALA A 338 3.95 40.66 -24.17
CA ALA A 338 4.81 41.78 -24.56
C ALA A 338 4.08 42.76 -25.51
N GLY A 339 4.34 44.06 -25.35
CA GLY A 339 3.74 45.09 -26.21
C GLY A 339 4.41 46.47 -26.06
N VAL A 340 4.41 47.28 -27.11
CA VAL A 340 5.10 48.58 -27.13
C VAL A 340 4.58 49.59 -26.10
N ASP A 341 3.35 49.41 -25.64
CA ASP A 341 2.67 50.25 -24.65
C ASP A 341 2.83 49.74 -23.20
N ARG A 342 3.51 48.60 -23.00
CA ARG A 342 3.79 48.04 -21.68
C ARG A 342 4.84 48.86 -20.92
N ALA A 343 4.82 48.74 -19.60
CA ALA A 343 5.81 49.38 -18.74
C ALA A 343 7.21 48.78 -18.95
N SER A 344 8.21 49.64 -19.13
CA SER A 344 9.61 49.22 -19.26
C SER A 344 10.30 48.96 -17.94
N ASN A 345 9.64 49.27 -16.83
CA ASN A 345 10.23 49.27 -15.50
C ASN A 345 9.30 48.63 -14.46
N THR A 346 8.62 47.54 -14.80
CA THR A 346 7.67 46.86 -13.89
C THR A 346 8.41 46.21 -12.72
N PRO A 347 8.16 46.61 -11.46
CA PRO A 347 8.74 45.95 -10.30
C PRO A 347 8.07 44.61 -10.03
N VAL A 348 8.87 43.59 -9.76
CA VAL A 348 8.46 42.24 -9.40
C VAL A 348 9.17 41.81 -8.12
N ASP A 349 8.42 41.65 -7.04
CA ASP A 349 8.94 41.20 -5.75
C ASP A 349 8.91 39.67 -5.67
N LEU A 350 10.08 39.07 -5.47
CA LEU A 350 10.28 37.65 -5.22
C LEU A 350 10.37 37.44 -3.71
N VAL A 351 9.29 36.95 -3.10
CA VAL A 351 9.23 36.67 -1.66
C VAL A 351 9.76 35.26 -1.40
N HIS A 352 10.87 35.17 -0.68
CA HIS A 352 11.60 33.93 -0.41
C HIS A 352 12.05 33.86 1.07
N ALA A 353 12.68 32.76 1.49
CA ALA A 353 13.04 32.52 2.89
C ALA A 353 13.99 33.57 3.48
N GLY A 354 14.94 34.04 2.67
CA GLY A 354 15.87 35.12 3.02
C GLY A 354 15.32 36.54 2.97
N GLY A 355 14.02 36.74 2.72
CA GLY A 355 13.39 38.05 2.56
C GLY A 355 12.79 38.28 1.16
N THR A 356 12.70 39.53 0.75
CA THR A 356 12.16 39.90 -0.58
C THR A 356 13.27 40.44 -1.46
N THR A 357 13.40 39.87 -2.67
CA THR A 357 14.25 40.40 -3.73
C THR A 357 13.36 41.04 -4.80
N THR A 358 13.54 42.34 -5.07
CA THR A 358 12.81 43.04 -6.15
C THR A 358 13.64 43.03 -7.43
N VAL A 359 13.02 42.62 -8.52
CA VAL A 359 13.59 42.73 -9.87
C VAL A 359 12.74 43.65 -10.73
N THR A 360 13.37 44.40 -11.63
CA THR A 360 12.67 45.30 -12.55
C THR A 360 12.68 44.69 -13.94
N ILE A 361 11.49 44.48 -14.52
CA ILE A 361 11.34 43.88 -15.85
C ILE A 361 10.83 44.90 -16.88
N ASP A 362 11.36 44.81 -18.10
CA ASP A 362 10.81 45.52 -19.26
C ASP A 362 9.77 44.64 -19.93
N GLN A 363 8.48 44.98 -19.75
CA GLN A 363 7.39 44.19 -20.34
C GLN A 363 7.16 44.48 -21.82
N ARG A 364 7.92 45.40 -22.44
CA ARG A 364 7.82 45.67 -23.89
C ARG A 364 8.45 44.58 -24.74
N THR A 365 9.36 43.80 -24.16
CA THR A 365 10.10 42.73 -24.83
C THR A 365 10.16 41.49 -23.94
N GLY A 366 10.67 40.36 -24.45
CA GLY A 366 10.91 39.14 -23.67
C GLY A 366 9.68 38.32 -23.24
N GLY A 367 8.46 38.83 -23.40
CA GLY A 367 7.21 38.12 -23.09
C GLY A 367 6.82 37.03 -24.11
N ALA A 368 5.63 36.46 -23.95
CA ALA A 368 5.13 35.28 -24.66
C ALA A 368 5.99 34.01 -24.48
N GLY A 369 6.63 33.91 -23.31
CA GLY A 369 7.51 32.83 -22.89
C GLY A 369 7.84 32.94 -21.41
N TRP A 370 8.38 31.86 -20.82
CA TRP A 370 8.85 31.87 -19.43
C TRP A 370 10.17 32.64 -19.32
N VAL A 371 10.17 33.78 -18.63
CA VAL A 371 11.38 34.56 -18.39
C VAL A 371 11.85 34.34 -16.96
N LYS A 372 13.10 33.89 -16.82
CA LYS A 372 13.74 33.66 -15.52
C LYS A 372 14.01 35.00 -14.83
N LEU A 373 13.55 35.14 -13.59
CA LEU A 373 13.54 36.42 -12.87
C LEU A 373 14.83 36.68 -12.09
N ASN A 374 15.64 35.65 -11.82
CA ASN A 374 16.90 35.80 -11.09
C ASN A 374 18.01 34.94 -11.70
N ALA A 375 19.26 35.40 -11.60
CA ALA A 375 20.42 34.69 -12.15
C ALA A 375 20.76 33.40 -11.38
N VAL A 376 20.50 33.40 -10.07
CA VAL A 376 20.77 32.28 -9.15
C VAL A 376 19.44 31.79 -8.53
N PRO A 377 19.26 30.47 -8.33
CA PRO A 377 18.11 29.92 -7.61
C PRO A 377 17.86 30.60 -6.26
N LEU A 378 16.59 30.77 -5.89
CA LEU A 378 16.17 31.40 -4.65
C LEU A 378 15.65 30.37 -3.65
N LEU A 379 16.06 30.49 -2.39
CA LEU A 379 15.60 29.61 -1.31
C LEU A 379 14.14 29.93 -0.96
N MET A 380 13.19 29.15 -1.46
CA MET A 380 11.77 29.28 -1.18
C MET A 380 11.35 28.47 0.05
N ASN A 381 10.27 28.90 0.69
CA ASN A 381 9.65 28.19 1.80
C ASN A 381 8.54 27.25 1.30
N ALA A 382 8.37 26.10 1.96
CA ALA A 382 7.20 25.24 1.80
C ALA A 382 5.90 26.00 2.15
N GLY A 383 4.79 25.50 1.62
CA GLY A 383 3.47 26.09 1.75
C GLY A 383 3.33 27.38 0.92
N THR A 384 2.55 28.32 1.44
CA THR A 384 2.10 29.52 0.72
C THR A 384 2.81 30.80 1.16
N THR A 385 4.01 30.69 1.72
CA THR A 385 4.75 31.84 2.28
C THR A 385 5.72 32.48 1.29
N SER A 386 6.06 31.77 0.21
CA SER A 386 6.79 32.31 -0.94
C SER A 386 5.81 32.80 -2.01
N SER A 387 6.21 33.79 -2.81
CA SER A 387 5.35 34.33 -3.88
C SER A 387 6.12 35.21 -4.88
N VAL A 388 5.51 35.45 -6.03
CA VAL A 388 5.89 36.49 -7.00
C VAL A 388 4.83 37.58 -6.97
N VAL A 389 5.21 38.84 -6.76
CA VAL A 389 4.28 39.98 -6.73
C VAL A 389 4.64 40.97 -7.84
N VAL A 390 3.74 41.13 -8.80
CA VAL A 390 3.85 42.13 -9.87
C VAL A 390 3.20 43.43 -9.38
N SER A 391 3.93 44.55 -9.38
CA SER A 391 3.49 45.84 -8.84
C SER A 391 3.40 46.93 -9.90
N THR A 392 2.51 47.90 -9.68
CA THR A 392 2.36 49.09 -10.55
C THR A 392 3.13 50.32 -10.07
N THR A 393 3.85 50.23 -8.95
CA THR A 393 4.56 51.35 -8.34
C THR A 393 5.65 51.91 -9.25
N GLY A 394 5.56 53.20 -9.57
CA GLY A 394 6.57 53.91 -10.36
C GLY A 394 6.65 53.50 -11.85
N THR A 395 5.64 52.80 -12.37
CA THR A 395 5.66 52.27 -13.74
C THR A 395 5.29 53.30 -14.81
N ASP A 396 5.87 53.18 -16.01
CA ASP A 396 5.78 54.15 -17.12
C ASP A 396 4.83 53.74 -18.28
N GLY A 397 4.13 52.62 -18.16
CA GLY A 397 3.21 52.07 -19.18
C GLY A 397 2.24 51.04 -18.61
N PHE A 398 1.49 50.31 -19.44
CA PHE A 398 0.59 49.25 -18.95
C PHE A 398 1.37 48.16 -18.22
N VAL A 399 0.91 47.76 -17.04
CA VAL A 399 1.46 46.60 -16.34
C VAL A 399 0.54 45.42 -16.57
N VAL A 400 1.13 44.29 -16.95
CA VAL A 400 0.41 43.03 -17.17
C VAL A 400 0.92 41.93 -16.25
N ALA A 401 0.05 40.99 -15.93
CA ALA A 401 0.39 39.81 -15.14
C ALA A 401 -0.40 38.61 -15.67
N ASP A 402 0.29 37.48 -15.82
CA ASP A 402 -0.27 36.29 -16.47
C ASP A 402 -0.01 35.07 -15.58
N ALA A 403 1.17 34.47 -15.66
CA ALA A 403 1.50 33.30 -14.83
C ALA A 403 2.90 33.38 -14.20
N ALA A 404 3.07 32.71 -13.07
CA ALA A 404 4.37 32.52 -12.42
C ALA A 404 4.70 31.03 -12.28
N ARG A 405 5.96 30.64 -12.51
CA ARG A 405 6.44 29.26 -12.45
C ARG A 405 7.63 29.11 -11.50
N PHE A 406 7.60 28.09 -10.66
CA PHE A 406 8.62 27.77 -9.66
C PHE A 406 9.14 26.36 -9.92
N VAL A 407 10.44 26.21 -10.18
CA VAL A 407 11.08 24.92 -10.49
C VAL A 407 12.14 24.61 -9.44
N ALA A 408 12.00 23.51 -8.69
CA ALA A 408 12.94 23.15 -7.61
C ALA A 408 14.32 22.76 -8.15
N VAL A 409 15.38 23.10 -7.41
CA VAL A 409 16.79 22.95 -7.80
C VAL A 409 17.62 22.10 -6.81
N ASP A 410 17.13 21.77 -5.60
CA ASP A 410 17.98 21.20 -4.54
C ASP A 410 17.84 19.69 -4.25
N ASN A 411 19.02 19.05 -4.29
CA ASN A 411 19.52 17.75 -3.80
C ASN A 411 18.84 16.46 -4.32
N PRO A 412 19.22 15.96 -5.51
CA PRO A 412 18.74 14.68 -5.99
C PRO A 412 19.20 13.54 -5.08
N GLN A 413 18.32 12.60 -4.81
CA GLN A 413 18.63 11.31 -4.20
C GLN A 413 19.31 10.43 -5.26
N PHE A 414 20.50 9.92 -4.95
CA PHE A 414 21.30 9.06 -5.81
C PHE A 414 22.16 8.12 -4.96
N ALA A 415 22.66 7.05 -5.56
CA ALA A 415 23.75 6.26 -5.01
C ALA A 415 24.97 6.39 -5.92
N THR A 416 26.18 6.30 -5.38
CA THR A 416 27.41 6.41 -6.17
C THR A 416 28.45 5.38 -5.78
N VAL A 417 29.01 4.70 -6.76
CA VAL A 417 30.21 3.88 -6.60
C VAL A 417 31.42 4.75 -6.96
N THR A 418 32.36 4.92 -6.02
CA THR A 418 33.48 5.85 -6.22
C THR A 418 34.58 5.28 -7.13
N PRO A 419 35.25 6.10 -7.96
CA PRO A 419 36.22 5.63 -8.96
C PRO A 419 37.45 4.91 -8.39
N ALA A 420 37.85 5.21 -7.14
CA ALA A 420 39.09 4.70 -6.56
C ALA A 420 39.10 3.18 -6.30
N ILE A 421 37.94 2.52 -6.40
CA ILE A 421 37.73 1.09 -6.11
C ILE A 421 37.38 0.30 -7.39
N MET A 422 37.06 0.98 -8.50
CA MET A 422 36.46 0.39 -9.71
C MET A 422 37.47 -0.02 -10.78
N GLY A 423 38.39 -0.94 -10.46
CA GLY A 423 39.38 -1.46 -11.41
C GLY A 423 38.79 -1.87 -12.77
N GLY A 424 38.90 -1.00 -13.79
CA GLY A 424 38.56 -1.31 -15.18
C GLY A 424 37.17 -0.90 -15.69
N LEU A 425 36.38 -0.11 -14.95
CA LEU A 425 35.04 0.35 -15.39
C LEU A 425 35.04 1.60 -16.29
N ASP A 426 36.21 2.11 -16.67
CA ASP A 426 36.33 3.26 -17.55
C ASP A 426 36.78 2.77 -18.93
N SER A 427 36.02 3.12 -19.97
CA SER A 427 36.26 2.71 -21.35
C SER A 427 36.23 1.20 -21.63
N PRO A 428 35.12 0.50 -21.33
CA PRO A 428 34.98 -0.91 -21.70
C PRO A 428 34.85 -1.08 -23.22
N ALA A 429 35.52 -2.11 -23.76
CA ALA A 429 35.30 -2.57 -25.13
C ALA A 429 33.98 -3.37 -25.26
N ALA A 430 33.48 -3.92 -24.15
CA ALA A 430 32.19 -4.59 -24.05
C ALA A 430 31.61 -4.40 -22.63
N MET A 431 30.31 -4.18 -22.51
CA MET A 431 29.63 -4.11 -21.20
C MET A 431 28.15 -4.43 -21.30
N THR A 432 27.57 -4.78 -20.14
CA THR A 432 26.12 -4.86 -19.95
C THR A 432 25.75 -4.17 -18.64
N ALA A 433 24.75 -3.30 -18.66
CA ALA A 433 24.20 -2.68 -17.47
C ALA A 433 22.70 -2.99 -17.38
N GLU A 434 22.24 -3.43 -16.22
CA GLU A 434 20.86 -3.88 -15.99
C GLU A 434 20.30 -3.32 -14.69
N ALA A 435 18.97 -3.16 -14.63
CA ALA A 435 18.25 -2.88 -13.40
C ALA A 435 16.78 -3.31 -13.54
N TRP A 436 16.18 -3.71 -12.42
CA TRP A 436 14.72 -3.65 -12.28
C TRP A 436 14.32 -2.23 -11.90
N ILE A 437 13.32 -1.68 -12.59
CA ILE A 437 12.84 -0.31 -12.38
C ILE A 437 11.34 -0.29 -12.14
N TYR A 438 10.90 0.60 -11.25
CA TYR A 438 9.50 0.93 -11.01
C TYR A 438 9.33 2.46 -11.08
N PRO A 439 9.09 3.03 -12.27
CA PRO A 439 8.95 4.48 -12.40
C PRO A 439 7.66 4.93 -11.72
N LEU A 440 7.68 5.95 -10.86
CA LEU A 440 6.43 6.42 -10.23
C LEU A 440 5.67 7.45 -11.08
N GLY A 441 6.31 7.97 -12.12
CA GLY A 441 5.73 8.89 -13.07
C GLY A 441 6.65 9.10 -14.27
N LEU A 442 6.15 9.80 -15.27
CA LEU A 442 6.97 10.23 -16.41
C LEU A 442 7.81 11.46 -16.04
N PRO A 443 9.02 11.61 -16.60
CA PRO A 443 9.73 12.88 -16.57
C PRO A 443 8.89 14.00 -17.18
N ALA A 444 8.87 15.19 -16.55
CA ALA A 444 8.09 16.33 -17.05
C ALA A 444 8.56 16.81 -18.44
N SER A 445 9.85 16.67 -18.75
CA SER A 445 10.41 16.88 -20.08
C SER A 445 11.76 16.16 -20.22
N GLY A 446 12.17 15.85 -21.46
CA GLY A 446 13.47 15.23 -21.74
C GLY A 446 13.61 13.81 -21.17
N SER A 447 14.72 13.52 -20.51
CA SER A 447 15.05 12.20 -19.96
C SER A 447 15.80 12.31 -18.63
N VAL A 448 15.62 11.31 -17.76
CA VAL A 448 16.31 11.16 -16.47
C VAL A 448 17.26 9.97 -16.49
N ALA A 449 18.34 10.03 -15.73
CA ALA A 449 19.32 8.95 -15.66
C ALA A 449 18.88 7.86 -14.66
N LEU A 450 18.89 6.60 -15.10
CA LEU A 450 18.72 5.42 -14.25
C LEU A 450 20.08 4.94 -13.75
N LEU A 451 21.05 4.80 -14.65
CA LEU A 451 22.45 4.45 -14.40
C LEU A 451 23.34 5.37 -15.24
N SER A 452 24.37 5.98 -14.66
CA SER A 452 25.16 6.99 -15.37
C SER A 452 26.62 7.04 -14.94
N LYS A 453 27.53 7.12 -15.91
CA LYS A 453 28.93 7.54 -15.74
C LYS A 453 29.13 9.02 -16.11
N GLY A 454 28.05 9.77 -16.28
CA GLY A 454 28.03 11.17 -16.73
C GLY A 454 28.11 11.31 -18.25
N ALA A 455 27.76 12.51 -18.75
CA ALA A 455 27.62 12.79 -20.19
C ALA A 455 28.86 12.52 -21.07
N ALA A 456 30.05 12.40 -20.47
CA ALA A 456 31.29 12.08 -21.18
C ALA A 456 31.60 10.56 -21.27
N GLY A 457 30.80 9.71 -20.62
CA GLY A 457 30.94 8.25 -20.65
C GLY A 457 29.73 7.55 -21.30
N TRP A 458 28.82 7.05 -20.46
CA TRP A 458 27.61 6.36 -20.91
C TRP A 458 26.47 6.55 -19.90
N GLU A 459 25.23 6.43 -20.39
CA GLU A 459 24.02 6.59 -19.58
C GLU A 459 22.89 5.68 -20.04
N VAL A 460 22.20 5.05 -19.08
CA VAL A 460 20.88 4.44 -19.26
C VAL A 460 19.86 5.44 -18.75
N ARG A 461 18.91 5.85 -19.60
CA ARG A 461 17.94 6.90 -19.28
C ARG A 461 16.50 6.44 -19.47
N TYR A 462 15.59 7.10 -18.76
CA TYR A 462 14.14 6.98 -18.90
C TYR A 462 13.56 8.32 -19.35
N ASN A 463 12.82 8.36 -20.45
CA ASN A 463 12.38 9.63 -21.06
C ASN A 463 10.91 9.98 -20.81
N ALA A 464 10.53 11.22 -21.11
CA ALA A 464 9.18 11.76 -20.95
C ALA A 464 8.09 11.01 -21.75
N THR A 465 8.48 10.19 -22.73
CA THR A 465 7.55 9.32 -23.48
C THR A 465 7.41 7.91 -22.88
N GLY A 466 8.12 7.63 -21.79
CA GLY A 466 8.14 6.34 -21.11
C GLY A 466 9.11 5.35 -21.73
N LYS A 467 10.11 5.78 -22.48
CA LYS A 467 11.04 4.87 -23.17
C LYS A 467 12.42 4.88 -22.53
N ILE A 468 13.11 3.75 -22.62
CA ILE A 468 14.51 3.63 -22.24
C ILE A 468 15.40 4.13 -23.37
N SER A 469 16.47 4.86 -23.03
CA SER A 469 17.51 5.19 -24.00
C SER A 469 18.91 4.88 -23.48
N PHE A 470 19.79 4.52 -24.40
CA PHE A 470 21.19 4.23 -24.14
C PHE A 470 22.06 5.29 -24.84
N VAL A 471 22.70 6.14 -24.04
CA VAL A 471 23.52 7.27 -24.49
C VAL A 471 24.99 6.92 -24.33
N THR A 472 25.79 7.17 -25.36
CA THR A 472 27.20 6.78 -25.43
C THR A 472 28.05 7.93 -26.00
N THR A 473 29.19 8.24 -25.36
CA THR A 473 30.19 9.23 -25.82
C THR A 473 31.53 8.56 -26.15
N GLY A 474 32.40 9.21 -26.96
CA GLY A 474 33.71 8.67 -27.36
C GLY A 474 33.78 7.92 -28.70
N VAL A 475 32.73 8.03 -29.50
CA VAL A 475 32.47 7.29 -30.76
C VAL A 475 33.32 7.75 -31.96
N GLN A 476 33.83 6.81 -32.77
CA GLN A 476 34.51 7.06 -34.05
C GLN A 476 33.51 7.15 -35.24
N THR A 477 33.70 8.11 -36.15
CA THR A 477 32.73 8.51 -37.20
C THR A 477 32.90 7.81 -38.55
N THR A 478 33.52 6.63 -38.61
CA THR A 478 33.85 5.96 -39.88
C THR A 478 32.72 5.19 -40.55
N ILE A 479 31.53 5.06 -39.92
CA ILE A 479 30.37 4.36 -40.50
C ILE A 479 29.49 5.31 -41.34
N PRO A 480 29.14 4.96 -42.59
CA PRO A 480 28.11 5.66 -43.36
C PRO A 480 26.74 5.57 -42.65
N GLY A 481 26.23 6.71 -42.18
CA GLY A 481 24.99 6.80 -41.37
C GLY A 481 25.21 7.19 -39.91
N GLY A 482 26.46 7.08 -39.42
CA GLY A 482 26.89 7.48 -38.07
C GLY A 482 26.47 6.49 -36.98
N ASP A 483 27.28 6.36 -35.93
CA ASP A 483 26.89 5.74 -34.66
C ASP A 483 26.07 6.79 -33.87
N PRO A 484 24.76 6.56 -33.67
CA PRO A 484 23.88 7.56 -33.08
C PRO A 484 24.23 7.72 -31.60
N THR A 485 24.55 8.93 -31.15
CA THR A 485 24.95 9.19 -29.75
C THR A 485 23.93 8.72 -28.70
N GLU A 486 22.67 8.50 -29.10
CA GLU A 486 21.60 7.94 -28.29
C GLU A 486 20.81 6.90 -29.09
N LEU A 487 20.68 5.69 -28.55
CA LEU A 487 19.72 4.67 -29.01
C LEU A 487 18.46 4.78 -28.15
N ILE A 488 17.29 4.96 -28.75
CA ILE A 488 16.01 5.00 -28.03
C ILE A 488 15.25 3.69 -28.25
N GLY A 489 14.69 3.16 -27.18
CA GLY A 489 13.85 1.97 -27.20
C GLY A 489 12.53 2.16 -27.96
N LYS A 490 11.89 1.04 -28.33
CA LYS A 490 10.58 1.02 -28.96
C LYS A 490 9.48 0.88 -27.91
N THR A 491 9.69 0.01 -26.93
CA THR A 491 8.75 -0.33 -25.87
C THR A 491 8.57 0.83 -24.89
N ARG A 492 7.32 1.14 -24.59
CA ARG A 492 6.95 2.08 -23.54
C ARG A 492 6.90 1.32 -22.21
N VAL A 493 7.75 1.72 -21.28
CA VAL A 493 7.73 1.30 -19.88
C VAL A 493 6.71 2.16 -19.16
N GLU A 494 5.65 1.52 -18.65
CA GLU A 494 4.59 2.21 -17.92
C GLU A 494 5.03 2.57 -16.50
N PRO A 495 4.67 3.76 -15.98
CA PRO A 495 4.79 4.05 -14.57
C PRO A 495 3.99 3.05 -13.72
N ARG A 496 4.51 2.76 -12.54
CA ARG A 496 3.94 1.87 -11.53
C ARG A 496 3.90 0.40 -11.93
N VAL A 497 4.76 0.00 -12.86
CA VAL A 497 4.97 -1.38 -13.27
C VAL A 497 6.45 -1.72 -13.10
N TRP A 498 6.74 -2.81 -12.39
CA TRP A 498 8.10 -3.34 -12.33
C TRP A 498 8.51 -3.81 -13.72
N THR A 499 9.62 -3.27 -14.22
CA THR A 499 10.14 -3.56 -15.55
C THR A 499 11.64 -3.79 -15.46
N HIS A 500 12.14 -4.89 -15.99
CA HIS A 500 13.57 -5.08 -16.16
C HIS A 500 14.04 -4.34 -17.40
N VAL A 501 15.16 -3.64 -17.29
CA VAL A 501 15.80 -2.93 -18.40
C VAL A 501 17.28 -3.30 -18.44
N ALA A 502 17.79 -3.54 -19.65
CA ALA A 502 19.21 -3.78 -19.85
C ALA A 502 19.71 -3.07 -21.11
N VAL A 503 20.98 -2.64 -21.07
CA VAL A 503 21.69 -2.14 -22.24
C VAL A 503 22.97 -2.94 -22.43
N VAL A 504 23.31 -3.23 -23.68
CA VAL A 504 24.53 -3.97 -24.05
C VAL A 504 25.34 -3.13 -25.02
N TRP A 505 26.65 -3.02 -24.78
CA TRP A 505 27.63 -2.53 -25.74
C TRP A 505 28.58 -3.67 -26.07
N ASP A 506 28.72 -3.98 -27.35
CA ASP A 506 29.65 -4.97 -27.86
C ASP A 506 30.49 -4.38 -29.00
N GLY A 507 31.70 -3.95 -28.67
CA GLY A 507 32.65 -3.42 -29.65
C GLY A 507 33.24 -4.49 -30.59
N SER A 508 33.04 -5.78 -30.29
CA SER A 508 33.51 -6.89 -31.15
C SER A 508 32.53 -7.22 -32.27
N THR A 509 31.23 -7.14 -31.98
CA THR A 509 30.16 -7.28 -32.98
C THR A 509 29.70 -5.95 -33.56
N GLU A 510 30.27 -4.84 -33.06
CA GLU A 510 29.96 -3.47 -33.45
C GLU A 510 28.47 -3.11 -33.24
N THR A 511 27.91 -3.49 -32.09
CA THR A 511 26.50 -3.26 -31.77
C THR A 511 26.29 -2.67 -30.38
N LYS A 512 25.24 -1.86 -30.26
CA LYS A 512 24.62 -1.51 -28.98
C LYS A 512 23.13 -1.82 -28.99
N GLN A 513 22.63 -2.30 -27.85
CA GLN A 513 21.30 -2.89 -27.74
C GLN A 513 20.58 -2.44 -26.48
N ILE A 514 19.26 -2.44 -26.52
CA ILE A 514 18.36 -2.23 -25.39
C ILE A 514 17.45 -3.45 -25.29
N TYR A 515 17.27 -3.95 -24.07
CA TYR A 515 16.35 -5.02 -23.73
C TYR A 515 15.34 -4.53 -22.69
N VAL A 516 14.10 -4.99 -22.80
CA VAL A 516 13.02 -4.74 -21.84
C VAL A 516 12.42 -6.09 -21.46
N ASN A 517 12.35 -6.39 -20.15
CA ASN A 517 11.89 -7.68 -19.61
C ASN A 517 12.61 -8.88 -20.26
N GLY A 518 13.94 -8.76 -20.40
CA GLY A 518 14.76 -9.80 -21.02
C GLY A 518 14.63 -9.94 -22.54
N VAL A 519 13.75 -9.18 -23.21
CA VAL A 519 13.52 -9.26 -24.66
C VAL A 519 14.22 -8.11 -25.39
N LEU A 520 14.88 -8.39 -26.52
CA LEU A 520 15.53 -7.38 -27.35
C LEU A 520 14.49 -6.37 -27.89
N ASP A 521 14.66 -5.10 -27.52
CA ASP A 521 13.76 -4.01 -27.88
C ASP A 521 14.30 -3.20 -29.08
N SER A 522 15.57 -2.79 -28.99
CA SER A 522 16.24 -1.93 -29.96
C SER A 522 17.71 -2.32 -30.14
N THR A 523 18.24 -2.12 -31.35
CA THR A 523 19.66 -2.34 -31.69
C THR A 523 20.13 -1.28 -32.66
N ALA A 524 21.40 -0.87 -32.56
CA ALA A 524 22.05 0.03 -33.50
C ALA A 524 23.53 -0.35 -33.70
N PRO A 525 24.15 0.03 -34.83
CA PRO A 525 25.60 -0.06 -35.01
C PRO A 525 26.34 0.78 -33.96
N ALA A 526 27.47 0.29 -33.49
CA ALA A 526 28.35 0.92 -32.52
C ALA A 526 29.81 0.54 -32.82
N GLN A 527 30.77 1.45 -32.72
CA GLN A 527 32.18 1.11 -32.99
C GLN A 527 33.13 1.64 -31.91
N GLY A 528 34.19 0.88 -31.68
CA GLY A 528 35.29 1.28 -30.80
C GLY A 528 35.02 1.06 -29.33
N VAL A 529 35.58 1.94 -28.51
CA VAL A 529 35.56 1.85 -27.05
C VAL A 529 34.77 3.04 -26.50
N LEU A 530 33.97 2.79 -25.46
CA LEU A 530 33.22 3.87 -24.81
C LEU A 530 34.15 4.92 -24.19
N GLY A 531 33.68 6.17 -24.14
CA GLY A 531 34.41 7.30 -23.56
C GLY A 531 34.78 7.07 -22.09
N SER A 532 35.96 7.56 -21.70
CA SER A 532 36.44 7.50 -20.31
C SER A 532 36.03 8.74 -19.53
N THR A 533 35.75 8.56 -18.24
CA THR A 533 35.40 9.65 -17.33
C THR A 533 35.90 9.31 -15.92
N THR A 534 36.31 10.32 -15.16
CA THR A 534 36.69 10.14 -13.74
C THR A 534 35.49 10.30 -12.80
N LEU A 535 34.29 10.44 -13.34
CA LEU A 535 33.06 10.56 -12.56
C LEU A 535 32.64 9.19 -11.98
N PRO A 536 31.99 9.17 -10.81
CA PRO A 536 31.48 7.92 -10.23
C PRO A 536 30.40 7.28 -11.13
N LEU A 537 30.18 5.98 -10.95
CA LEU A 537 28.94 5.35 -11.42
C LEU A 537 27.83 5.81 -10.48
N ALA A 538 26.82 6.48 -11.01
CA ALA A 538 25.68 6.98 -10.26
C ALA A 538 24.41 6.21 -10.60
N PHE A 539 23.62 5.90 -9.58
CA PHE A 539 22.25 5.38 -9.70
C PHE A 539 21.27 6.55 -9.54
N ALA A 540 20.24 6.57 -10.38
CA ALA A 540 19.13 7.51 -10.35
C ALA A 540 19.46 9.00 -10.51
N ALA A 541 20.68 9.36 -10.95
CA ALA A 541 21.05 10.72 -11.31
C ALA A 541 22.25 10.76 -12.26
N GLU A 542 22.43 11.88 -12.95
CA GLU A 542 23.61 12.16 -13.78
C GLU A 542 24.69 12.88 -12.94
N PRO A 543 25.90 12.33 -12.79
CA PRO A 543 27.01 13.02 -12.13
C PRO A 543 27.61 14.09 -13.05
N SER A 544 28.03 15.22 -12.50
CA SER A 544 28.71 16.30 -13.23
C SER A 544 30.01 16.73 -12.54
N ALA A 545 30.80 17.61 -13.18
CA ALA A 545 32.05 18.11 -12.60
C ALA A 545 31.78 18.98 -11.35
N GLY A 546 32.00 18.43 -10.15
CA GLY A 546 31.73 19.08 -8.85
C GLY A 546 30.70 18.30 -8.03
N PRO A 547 30.16 18.84 -6.90
CA PRO A 547 29.17 18.16 -6.07
C PRO A 547 27.74 18.24 -6.63
N VAL A 548 27.58 18.38 -7.95
CA VAL A 548 26.29 18.64 -8.60
C VAL A 548 25.83 17.41 -9.37
N PHE A 549 24.60 16.98 -9.11
CA PHE A 549 23.93 15.89 -9.79
C PHE A 549 22.66 16.43 -10.46
N THR A 550 22.34 15.96 -11.67
CA THR A 550 21.21 16.46 -12.46
C THR A 550 20.35 15.32 -13.04
N LYS A 551 19.20 15.64 -13.64
CA LYS A 551 18.30 14.67 -14.32
C LYS A 551 17.95 13.44 -13.48
N ALA A 552 17.48 13.68 -12.26
CA ALA A 552 17.27 12.64 -11.27
C ALA A 552 15.97 11.83 -11.50
N TYR A 553 16.05 10.53 -11.26
CA TYR A 553 14.96 9.58 -11.46
C TYR A 553 13.96 9.59 -10.29
N PHE A 554 12.67 9.52 -10.63
CA PHE A 554 11.56 9.40 -9.70
C PHE A 554 10.93 8.01 -9.80
N GLY A 555 11.29 7.14 -8.88
CA GLY A 555 10.88 5.74 -8.92
C GLY A 555 11.79 4.87 -8.07
N VAL A 556 11.68 3.58 -8.26
CA VAL A 556 12.41 2.58 -7.48
C VAL A 556 13.35 1.82 -8.41
N LEU A 557 14.55 1.51 -7.93
CA LEU A 557 15.48 0.59 -8.57
C LEU A 557 15.70 -0.62 -7.67
N ASP A 558 15.89 -1.77 -8.31
CA ASP A 558 16.28 -3.00 -7.66
C ASP A 558 17.20 -3.81 -8.58
N GLU A 559 17.94 -4.76 -8.02
CA GLU A 559 18.77 -5.71 -8.77
C GLU A 559 19.64 -5.04 -9.85
N VAL A 560 20.34 -3.98 -9.46
CA VAL A 560 21.25 -3.26 -10.36
C VAL A 560 22.46 -4.14 -10.62
N ARG A 561 22.78 -4.37 -11.90
CA ARG A 561 23.86 -5.26 -12.32
C ARG A 561 24.76 -4.56 -13.30
N PHE A 562 26.06 -4.82 -13.18
CA PHE A 562 27.03 -4.36 -14.15
C PHE A 562 27.99 -5.49 -14.52
N TRP A 563 28.12 -5.72 -15.82
CA TRP A 563 29.01 -6.71 -16.41
C TRP A 563 30.07 -6.02 -17.27
N GLN A 564 31.31 -6.48 -17.16
CA GLN A 564 32.44 -6.10 -18.03
C GLN A 564 32.48 -6.92 -19.34
N VAL A 565 31.35 -7.53 -19.71
CA VAL A 565 31.18 -8.32 -20.93
C VAL A 565 29.85 -7.94 -21.59
N ALA A 566 29.79 -8.10 -22.91
CA ALA A 566 28.52 -8.07 -23.64
C ALA A 566 27.78 -9.38 -23.36
N ARG A 567 26.60 -9.30 -22.76
CA ARG A 567 25.72 -10.44 -22.53
C ARG A 567 24.91 -10.69 -23.81
N SER A 568 24.79 -11.96 -24.21
CA SER A 568 23.93 -12.35 -25.34
C SER A 568 22.44 -12.18 -25.01
N ALA A 569 21.58 -12.16 -26.03
CA ALA A 569 20.13 -12.03 -25.84
C ALA A 569 19.58 -13.16 -24.97
N GLU A 570 20.06 -14.39 -25.18
CA GLU A 570 19.68 -15.58 -24.40
C GLU A 570 20.13 -15.45 -22.95
N GLU A 571 21.31 -14.89 -22.71
CA GLU A 571 21.84 -14.68 -21.37
C GLU A 571 21.12 -13.58 -20.59
N VAL A 572 20.77 -12.47 -21.26
CA VAL A 572 19.95 -11.40 -20.67
C VAL A 572 18.56 -11.96 -20.35
N GLN A 573 17.94 -12.68 -21.29
CA GLN A 573 16.64 -13.30 -21.10
C GLN A 573 16.65 -14.37 -20.00
N ALA A 574 17.69 -15.20 -19.90
CA ALA A 574 17.76 -16.24 -18.89
C ALA A 574 18.00 -15.68 -17.48
N ASN A 575 18.76 -14.59 -17.35
CA ASN A 575 19.24 -14.13 -16.05
C ASN A 575 18.47 -12.96 -15.46
N HIS A 576 17.69 -12.21 -16.25
CA HIS A 576 17.01 -11.01 -15.74
C HIS A 576 16.10 -11.26 -14.52
N SER A 577 15.53 -12.47 -14.42
CA SER A 577 14.69 -12.91 -13.30
C SER A 577 15.41 -13.79 -12.28
N LEU A 578 16.71 -14.07 -12.46
CA LEU A 578 17.48 -14.92 -11.55
C LEU A 578 18.19 -14.08 -10.51
N ARG A 579 18.33 -14.63 -9.30
CA ARG A 579 19.29 -14.11 -8.33
C ARG A 579 20.70 -14.52 -8.72
N LEU A 580 21.60 -13.55 -8.77
CA LEU A 580 23.02 -13.80 -8.99
C LEU A 580 23.70 -14.11 -7.66
N ASN A 581 24.65 -15.03 -7.68
CA ASN A 581 25.47 -15.39 -6.52
C ASN A 581 26.72 -14.51 -6.39
N GLY A 582 26.96 -13.59 -7.33
CA GLY A 582 28.04 -12.62 -7.30
C GLY A 582 29.38 -13.11 -7.86
N SER A 583 29.45 -14.38 -8.29
CA SER A 583 30.65 -15.04 -8.83
C SER A 583 30.58 -15.31 -10.33
N GLU A 584 29.54 -14.81 -11.01
CA GLU A 584 29.31 -15.03 -12.42
C GLU A 584 30.47 -14.45 -13.27
N PRO A 585 30.94 -15.18 -14.30
CA PRO A 585 32.00 -14.70 -15.17
C PRO A 585 31.66 -13.35 -15.83
N GLY A 586 32.52 -12.36 -15.62
CA GLY A 586 32.36 -11.02 -16.18
C GLY A 586 31.43 -10.10 -15.41
N LEU A 587 30.81 -10.56 -14.31
CA LEU A 587 30.05 -9.69 -13.40
C LEU A 587 31.05 -8.84 -12.59
N ALA A 588 30.88 -7.53 -12.65
CA ALA A 588 31.73 -6.58 -11.94
C ALA A 588 31.03 -5.91 -10.76
N GLY A 589 29.69 -5.94 -10.69
CA GLY A 589 28.94 -5.52 -9.52
C GLY A 589 27.49 -5.99 -9.58
N VAL A 590 26.93 -6.37 -8.43
CA VAL A 590 25.51 -6.66 -8.25
C VAL A 590 25.03 -6.02 -6.96
N TRP A 591 24.08 -5.09 -7.10
CA TRP A 591 23.47 -4.37 -5.99
C TRP A 591 21.99 -4.77 -5.92
N ASN A 592 21.70 -5.64 -4.97
CA ASN A 592 20.35 -6.18 -4.76
C ASN A 592 19.44 -5.22 -3.97
N CYS A 593 19.94 -4.06 -3.53
CA CYS A 593 19.20 -3.02 -2.83
C CYS A 593 18.48 -3.44 -1.52
N ASN A 594 18.75 -4.63 -0.98
CA ASN A 594 17.97 -5.29 0.08
C ASN A 594 18.42 -4.96 1.52
N GLU A 595 19.38 -4.05 1.72
CA GLU A 595 20.01 -3.88 3.03
C GLU A 595 19.16 -3.06 4.02
N ALA A 596 18.88 -3.64 5.20
CA ALA A 596 17.99 -3.06 6.20
C ALA A 596 18.60 -1.98 7.13
N ASN A 597 19.80 -1.46 6.86
CA ASN A 597 20.41 -0.30 7.53
C ASN A 597 21.85 -0.06 7.06
N ALA A 598 22.05 0.64 5.94
CA ALA A 598 23.40 0.99 5.50
C ALA A 598 23.44 2.38 4.86
N ALA A 599 24.56 3.09 5.07
CA ALA A 599 24.94 4.28 4.29
C ALA A 599 25.35 3.93 2.85
N PHE A 600 25.30 2.63 2.51
CA PHE A 600 25.74 2.05 1.26
C PHE A 600 24.67 1.09 0.73
N VAL A 601 24.67 0.84 -0.58
CA VAL A 601 24.11 -0.37 -1.20
C VAL A 601 25.27 -1.33 -1.36
N VAL A 602 25.16 -2.51 -0.78
CA VAL A 602 26.27 -3.48 -0.73
C VAL A 602 26.38 -4.16 -2.08
N ASP A 603 27.61 -4.27 -2.58
CA ASP A 603 27.89 -5.11 -3.75
C ASP A 603 28.02 -6.57 -3.32
N GLY A 604 27.13 -7.41 -3.83
CA GLY A 604 27.15 -8.85 -3.60
C GLY A 604 28.18 -9.60 -4.45
N SER A 605 28.88 -8.92 -5.37
CA SER A 605 29.91 -9.52 -6.22
C SER A 605 31.24 -9.72 -5.50
N ILE A 606 32.14 -10.51 -6.10
CA ILE A 606 33.52 -10.66 -5.63
C ILE A 606 34.27 -9.31 -5.59
N GLY A 607 33.80 -8.30 -6.33
CA GLY A 607 34.41 -6.97 -6.43
C GLY A 607 34.26 -6.07 -5.21
N GLY A 608 33.19 -6.24 -4.41
CA GLY A 608 32.93 -5.44 -3.20
C GLY A 608 32.78 -3.93 -3.45
N LEU A 609 32.22 -3.55 -4.60
CA LEU A 609 32.02 -2.18 -5.06
C LEU A 609 30.78 -1.50 -4.42
N ASP A 610 30.75 -1.36 -3.10
CA ASP A 610 29.63 -0.76 -2.38
C ASP A 610 29.30 0.66 -2.90
N ALA A 611 28.01 0.94 -3.15
CA ALA A 611 27.54 2.23 -3.63
C ALA A 611 27.13 3.13 -2.45
N ALA A 612 27.80 4.26 -2.25
CA ALA A 612 27.49 5.23 -1.20
C ALA A 612 26.20 6.01 -1.53
N LEU A 613 25.27 6.10 -0.58
CA LEU A 613 24.05 6.88 -0.73
C LEU A 613 24.30 8.38 -0.50
N ALA A 614 23.58 9.25 -1.21
CA ALA A 614 23.65 10.70 -1.04
C ALA A 614 23.26 11.13 0.40
N ALA A 615 23.86 12.22 0.89
CA ALA A 615 23.59 12.73 2.23
C ALA A 615 22.09 13.05 2.42
N GLY A 616 21.47 12.42 3.44
CA GLY A 616 20.03 12.54 3.71
C GLY A 616 19.18 11.38 3.19
N MET A 617 19.75 10.45 2.41
CA MET A 617 19.11 9.17 2.11
C MET A 617 19.28 8.19 3.28
N SER A 618 18.21 7.49 3.64
CA SER A 618 18.18 6.52 4.76
C SER A 618 17.10 5.44 4.54
N LEU A 619 16.58 4.78 5.58
CA LEU A 619 15.52 3.77 5.51
C LEU A 619 14.24 4.23 4.76
N PHE A 620 13.97 5.54 4.62
CA PHE A 620 12.85 6.07 3.80
C PHE A 620 13.02 5.88 2.30
N ASN A 621 14.25 5.62 1.87
CA ASN A 621 14.59 5.30 0.50
C ASN A 621 14.63 3.80 0.27
N ARG A 622 14.12 3.00 1.21
CA ARG A 622 13.92 1.57 1.02
C ARG A 622 12.43 1.29 1.17
N VAL A 623 11.84 0.72 0.14
CA VAL A 623 10.42 0.34 0.15
C VAL A 623 10.36 -1.15 -0.06
N ASP A 624 9.46 -1.83 0.64
CA ASP A 624 9.26 -3.25 0.40
C ASP A 624 8.89 -3.48 -1.06
N GLY A 625 9.74 -4.26 -1.76
CA GLY A 625 9.55 -4.57 -3.18
C GLY A 625 8.21 -5.24 -3.44
N VAL A 626 7.68 -5.97 -2.45
CA VAL A 626 6.33 -6.55 -2.45
C VAL A 626 5.27 -5.45 -2.27
N SER A 627 5.52 -4.48 -1.39
CA SER A 627 4.64 -3.32 -1.14
C SER A 627 4.75 -2.19 -2.17
N LEU A 628 5.48 -2.37 -3.27
CA LEU A 628 5.40 -1.49 -4.46
C LEU A 628 4.54 -2.11 -5.56
N GLY A 629 4.24 -3.40 -5.46
CA GLY A 629 3.06 -4.00 -6.10
C GLY A 629 1.76 -3.76 -5.30
N ASP A 630 1.88 -3.21 -4.09
CA ASP A 630 0.79 -2.98 -3.14
C ASP A 630 0.62 -1.48 -2.85
N PRO A 631 -0.49 -0.84 -3.22
CA PRO A 631 -0.68 0.60 -3.01
C PRO A 631 -0.93 0.90 -1.53
N LEU A 632 0.12 1.07 -0.72
CA LEU A 632 0.03 1.76 0.56
C LEU A 632 0.62 3.17 0.43
N LEU A 633 -0.27 4.10 0.06
CA LEU A 633 -0.33 5.54 0.41
C LEU A 633 -1.14 6.39 -0.59
N ALA A 634 -1.79 5.75 -1.57
CA ALA A 634 -3.10 6.21 -2.01
C ALA A 634 -4.09 5.16 -1.50
N SER A 635 -4.83 5.44 -0.41
CA SER A 635 -6.16 4.81 -0.31
C SER A 635 -6.86 5.26 -1.58
N TYR A 636 -7.25 4.35 -2.45
CA TYR A 636 -8.19 4.74 -3.48
C TYR A 636 -9.57 4.89 -2.82
N THR A 637 -10.43 5.65 -3.45
CA THR A 637 -11.84 5.72 -3.13
C THR A 637 -12.61 5.63 -4.44
N ILE A 638 -13.88 5.24 -4.38
CA ILE A 638 -14.78 5.48 -5.49
C ILE A 638 -15.43 6.86 -5.35
N ALA A 639 -15.27 7.69 -6.37
CA ALA A 639 -16.02 8.93 -6.52
C ALA A 639 -17.23 8.69 -7.42
N LEU A 640 -18.42 8.75 -6.83
CA LEU A 640 -19.69 8.58 -7.53
C LEU A 640 -20.18 9.92 -8.08
N ASN A 641 -20.76 9.89 -9.27
CA ASN A 641 -21.13 11.09 -10.03
C ASN A 641 -22.48 11.73 -9.61
N GLY A 642 -23.26 11.11 -8.73
CA GLY A 642 -24.58 11.62 -8.33
C GLY A 642 -25.70 11.42 -9.35
N VAL A 643 -25.47 10.67 -10.43
CA VAL A 643 -26.43 10.54 -11.54
C VAL A 643 -26.84 9.08 -11.77
N ASP A 644 -25.88 8.20 -11.97
CA ASP A 644 -26.13 6.81 -12.37
C ASP A 644 -25.10 5.81 -11.81
N GLN A 645 -24.12 6.30 -11.04
CA GLN A 645 -23.03 5.51 -10.48
C GLN A 645 -23.31 5.03 -9.06
N ALA A 646 -23.08 3.74 -8.81
CA ALA A 646 -23.26 3.10 -7.52
C ALA A 646 -22.45 1.80 -7.43
N ALA A 647 -22.47 1.13 -6.28
CA ALA A 647 -22.07 -0.27 -6.15
C ALA A 647 -23.25 -1.14 -5.74
N THR A 648 -23.32 -2.37 -6.21
CA THR A 648 -24.38 -3.34 -5.87
C THR A 648 -23.80 -4.65 -5.38
N ILE A 649 -24.37 -5.18 -4.31
CA ILE A 649 -24.04 -6.47 -3.71
C ILE A 649 -25.29 -7.34 -3.85
N ALA A 650 -25.11 -8.58 -4.31
CA ALA A 650 -26.21 -9.52 -4.48
C ALA A 650 -26.99 -9.72 -3.16
N ASP A 651 -28.29 -10.02 -3.28
CA ASP A 651 -29.11 -10.31 -2.09
C ASP A 651 -28.58 -11.56 -1.38
N ASP A 652 -28.36 -11.45 -0.07
CA ASP A 652 -27.80 -12.51 0.77
C ASP A 652 -28.55 -12.55 2.12
N PRO A 653 -28.95 -13.73 2.61
CA PRO A 653 -29.60 -13.89 3.91
C PRO A 653 -28.80 -13.31 5.10
N ALA A 654 -27.48 -13.17 4.98
CA ALA A 654 -26.62 -12.56 5.98
C ALA A 654 -26.94 -11.07 6.24
N TYR A 655 -27.65 -10.40 5.32
CA TYR A 655 -28.11 -9.02 5.46
C TYR A 655 -29.54 -8.91 6.00
N ALA A 656 -30.02 -9.92 6.73
CA ALA A 656 -31.36 -9.98 7.28
C ALA A 656 -31.37 -10.50 8.73
N GLY A 657 -32.49 -10.29 9.43
CA GLY A 657 -32.72 -10.87 10.76
C GLY A 657 -31.91 -10.23 11.91
N PHE A 658 -31.36 -9.03 11.69
CA PHE A 658 -30.58 -8.32 12.70
C PHE A 658 -31.44 -7.90 13.90
N THR A 659 -30.96 -8.20 15.11
CA THR A 659 -31.50 -7.67 16.36
C THR A 659 -30.80 -6.38 16.79
N SER A 660 -29.58 -6.17 16.30
CA SER A 660 -28.79 -4.94 16.41
C SER A 660 -28.03 -4.75 15.09
N LEU A 661 -27.72 -3.50 14.72
CA LEU A 661 -27.10 -3.18 13.44
C LEU A 661 -26.16 -1.99 13.60
N THR A 662 -25.00 -2.04 12.95
CA THR A 662 -24.18 -0.85 12.72
C THR A 662 -23.87 -0.73 11.24
N ILE A 663 -24.07 0.47 10.68
CA ILE A 663 -23.64 0.83 9.33
C ILE A 663 -22.66 1.97 9.48
N GLU A 664 -21.50 1.89 8.86
CA GLU A 664 -20.52 2.98 8.84
C GLU A 664 -19.81 3.09 7.49
N ALA A 665 -19.33 4.28 7.18
CA ALA A 665 -18.57 4.58 5.97
C ALA A 665 -17.73 5.85 6.15
N TRP A 666 -16.68 5.99 5.36
CA TRP A 666 -16.10 7.30 5.06
C TRP A 666 -16.79 7.89 3.84
N ILE A 667 -17.22 9.14 3.95
CA ILE A 667 -17.86 9.86 2.85
C ILE A 667 -17.25 11.24 2.65
N LYS A 668 -17.18 11.68 1.40
CA LYS A 668 -16.84 13.06 1.02
C LYS A 668 -17.93 13.61 0.09
N PRO A 669 -19.06 14.08 0.63
CA PRO A 669 -20.14 14.62 -0.19
C PRO A 669 -19.65 15.87 -0.91
N LEU A 670 -19.81 15.92 -2.24
CA LEU A 670 -19.34 17.04 -3.08
C LEU A 670 -20.46 17.99 -3.50
N GLU A 671 -21.71 17.66 -3.19
CA GLU A 671 -22.86 18.54 -3.34
C GLU A 671 -23.94 18.25 -2.29
N LEU A 672 -24.88 19.19 -2.17
CA LEU A 672 -26.11 18.95 -1.42
C LEU A 672 -27.04 18.04 -2.24
N PRO A 673 -27.81 17.14 -1.59
CA PRO A 673 -28.79 16.32 -2.27
C PRO A 673 -29.72 17.13 -3.18
N GLY A 674 -29.84 16.72 -4.45
CA GLY A 674 -30.78 17.33 -5.40
C GLY A 674 -32.25 16.96 -5.13
N ALA A 675 -32.49 15.88 -4.38
CA ALA A 675 -33.76 15.47 -3.77
C ALA A 675 -33.72 15.67 -2.24
N ASP A 676 -34.70 15.17 -1.47
CA ASP A 676 -34.70 15.29 -0.01
C ASP A 676 -33.47 14.66 0.67
N PHE A 677 -32.84 13.65 0.04
CA PHE A 677 -31.66 12.94 0.54
C PHE A 677 -30.87 12.22 -0.57
N MET A 678 -29.62 11.84 -0.26
CA MET A 678 -28.78 10.93 -1.05
C MET A 678 -28.40 9.71 -0.22
N ASP A 679 -28.49 8.51 -0.79
CA ASP A 679 -28.25 7.25 -0.10
C ASP A 679 -26.76 6.87 -0.11
N ILE A 680 -26.21 6.54 1.06
CA ILE A 680 -24.84 6.04 1.21
C ILE A 680 -24.86 4.52 1.12
N VAL A 681 -25.78 3.87 1.85
CA VAL A 681 -26.02 2.41 1.81
C VAL A 681 -27.52 2.15 1.96
N MET A 682 -28.08 1.23 1.16
CA MET A 682 -29.49 0.82 1.26
C MET A 682 -29.68 -0.68 1.00
N LYS A 683 -30.42 -1.38 1.87
CA LYS A 683 -30.80 -2.80 1.68
C LYS A 683 -32.18 -2.93 1.06
N GLY A 684 -32.28 -3.54 -0.11
CA GLY A 684 -33.55 -3.77 -0.81
C GLY A 684 -34.30 -2.45 -1.09
N ALA A 685 -35.58 -2.54 -1.44
CA ALA A 685 -36.38 -1.33 -1.72
C ALA A 685 -36.77 -0.56 -0.44
N ALA A 686 -36.79 -1.22 0.73
CA ALA A 686 -37.22 -0.65 2.00
C ALA A 686 -36.70 -1.40 3.24
N GLY A 687 -35.47 -1.91 3.18
CA GLY A 687 -34.80 -2.51 4.33
C GLY A 687 -34.26 -1.41 5.23
N TYR A 688 -33.05 -1.59 5.74
CA TYR A 688 -32.31 -0.55 6.45
C TYR A 688 -31.43 0.26 5.50
N GLY A 689 -31.16 1.52 5.82
CA GLY A 689 -30.26 2.35 5.02
C GLY A 689 -29.73 3.57 5.77
N LEU A 690 -28.53 4.01 5.38
CA LEU A 690 -27.86 5.21 5.87
C LEU A 690 -27.78 6.21 4.71
N ALA A 691 -28.20 7.45 4.94
CA ALA A 691 -28.27 8.51 3.95
C ALA A 691 -27.85 9.87 4.54
N ILE A 692 -27.66 10.88 3.69
CA ILE A 692 -27.55 12.29 4.07
C ILE A 692 -28.71 13.09 3.51
N ASP A 693 -29.28 14.00 4.31
CA ASP A 693 -30.38 14.87 3.89
C ASP A 693 -29.90 16.18 3.27
N LYS A 694 -30.84 16.95 2.70
CA LYS A 694 -30.56 18.25 2.06
C LYS A 694 -29.89 19.28 2.99
N ASP A 695 -29.99 19.09 4.30
CA ASP A 695 -29.40 19.93 5.35
C ASP A 695 -28.14 19.28 5.96
N LEU A 696 -27.62 18.21 5.33
CA LEU A 696 -26.43 17.44 5.71
C LEU A 696 -26.53 16.66 7.03
N HIS A 697 -27.73 16.41 7.54
CA HIS A 697 -27.91 15.46 8.65
C HIS A 697 -27.85 14.03 8.12
N LEU A 698 -27.32 13.12 8.94
CA LEU A 698 -27.43 11.69 8.69
C LEU A 698 -28.87 11.24 8.88
N ARG A 699 -29.33 10.34 8.03
CA ARG A 699 -30.64 9.70 8.12
C ARG A 699 -30.54 8.18 8.21
N TYR A 700 -31.42 7.58 8.99
CA TYR A 700 -31.61 6.13 9.07
C TYR A 700 -33.04 5.74 8.74
N LEU A 701 -33.22 5.00 7.64
CA LEU A 701 -34.53 4.57 7.17
C LEU A 701 -35.09 3.46 8.09
N ILE A 702 -36.34 3.64 8.51
CA ILE A 702 -37.06 2.69 9.37
C ILE A 702 -38.33 2.10 8.73
N ASP A 703 -38.72 2.55 7.53
CA ASP A 703 -39.77 1.93 6.69
C ASP A 703 -39.74 2.41 5.22
N ILE A 704 -40.78 2.03 4.45
CA ILE A 704 -40.95 2.34 3.02
C ILE A 704 -41.18 3.83 2.72
N ASN A 705 -41.56 4.62 3.73
CA ASN A 705 -41.79 6.04 3.58
C ASN A 705 -40.52 6.79 4.00
N PRO A 706 -39.78 7.40 3.06
CA PRO A 706 -38.58 8.14 3.41
C PRO A 706 -38.84 9.31 4.36
N ALA A 707 -40.09 9.78 4.52
CA ALA A 707 -40.42 10.78 5.54
C ALA A 707 -40.29 10.26 6.98
N HIS A 708 -40.29 8.94 7.21
CA HIS A 708 -40.22 8.34 8.53
C HIS A 708 -38.79 8.06 9.01
N ALA A 709 -37.76 8.36 8.22
CA ALA A 709 -36.38 8.12 8.65
C ALA A 709 -36.00 8.97 9.86
N LEU A 710 -35.21 8.37 10.77
CA LEU A 710 -34.62 9.07 11.91
C LEU A 710 -33.47 9.95 11.44
N SER A 711 -33.23 11.08 12.10
CA SER A 711 -32.15 12.00 11.73
C SER A 711 -31.18 12.26 12.89
N SER A 712 -29.93 12.54 12.57
CA SER A 712 -28.95 13.09 13.51
C SER A 712 -29.30 14.54 13.88
N THR A 713 -28.75 15.03 14.99
CA THR A 713 -28.73 16.46 15.35
C THR A 713 -27.47 17.17 14.88
N GLY A 714 -26.39 16.42 14.61
CA GLY A 714 -25.18 16.92 13.97
C GLY A 714 -25.26 16.81 12.44
N VAL A 715 -24.43 17.59 11.76
CA VAL A 715 -24.32 17.64 10.29
C VAL A 715 -22.92 17.26 9.83
N VAL A 716 -22.81 16.66 8.64
CA VAL A 716 -21.52 16.39 7.99
C VAL A 716 -20.99 17.64 7.29
N THR A 717 -19.67 17.77 7.15
CA THR A 717 -19.08 18.91 6.43
C THR A 717 -18.96 18.60 4.94
N LEU A 718 -19.53 19.46 4.08
CA LEU A 718 -19.47 19.33 2.63
C LEU A 718 -18.03 19.51 2.10
N GLY A 719 -17.63 18.70 1.13
CA GLY A 719 -16.29 18.78 0.51
C GLY A 719 -15.15 18.23 1.37
N GLU A 720 -15.46 17.72 2.56
CA GLU A 720 -14.51 17.13 3.49
C GLU A 720 -14.82 15.65 3.72
N TRP A 721 -13.79 14.88 4.08
CA TRP A 721 -13.98 13.50 4.50
C TRP A 721 -14.62 13.48 5.89
N ASN A 722 -15.75 12.79 6.01
CA ASN A 722 -16.45 12.55 7.26
C ASN A 722 -16.56 11.05 7.47
N HIS A 723 -16.17 10.55 8.64
CA HIS A 723 -16.61 9.23 9.07
C HIS A 723 -18.05 9.36 9.55
N VAL A 724 -18.93 8.48 9.07
CA VAL A 724 -20.33 8.48 9.43
C VAL A 724 -20.75 7.09 9.88
N ALA A 725 -21.54 7.01 10.95
CA ALA A 725 -22.11 5.75 11.39
C ALA A 725 -23.51 5.91 11.97
N VAL A 726 -24.30 4.85 11.87
CA VAL A 726 -25.53 4.67 12.64
C VAL A 726 -25.46 3.34 13.38
N VAL A 727 -25.72 3.38 14.69
CA VAL A 727 -25.75 2.22 15.58
C VAL A 727 -27.17 2.03 16.10
N VAL A 728 -27.80 0.93 15.72
CA VAL A 728 -29.10 0.49 16.21
C VAL A 728 -28.90 -0.60 17.25
N ASN A 729 -29.22 -0.31 18.50
CA ASN A 729 -29.05 -1.21 19.63
C ASN A 729 -30.40 -1.80 20.08
N GLY A 730 -30.62 -3.07 19.75
CA GLY A 730 -31.85 -3.77 20.12
C GLY A 730 -31.97 -4.11 21.60
N ALA A 731 -30.89 -4.07 22.37
CA ALA A 731 -30.91 -4.31 23.81
C ALA A 731 -31.34 -3.05 24.57
N THR A 732 -30.78 -1.89 24.23
CA THR A 732 -31.14 -0.60 24.85
C THR A 732 -32.31 0.10 24.19
N LYS A 733 -32.77 -0.39 23.03
CA LYS A 733 -33.85 0.20 22.21
C LYS A 733 -33.54 1.63 21.72
N THR A 734 -32.31 1.86 21.30
CA THR A 734 -31.82 3.18 20.86
C THR A 734 -31.14 3.12 19.49
N THR A 735 -31.23 4.22 18.74
CA THR A 735 -30.47 4.47 17.50
C THR A 735 -29.58 5.69 17.72
N THR A 736 -28.28 5.53 17.57
CA THR A 736 -27.28 6.57 17.80
C THR A 736 -26.52 6.84 16.50
N PHE A 737 -26.44 8.12 16.13
CA PHE A 737 -25.68 8.58 14.97
C PHE A 737 -24.29 9.04 15.41
N TYR A 738 -23.30 8.85 14.54
CA TYR A 738 -21.93 9.31 14.76
C TYR A 738 -21.40 10.04 13.54
N ILE A 739 -20.68 11.14 13.78
CA ILE A 739 -19.92 11.88 12.77
C ILE A 739 -18.50 12.06 13.33
N ASN A 740 -17.49 11.64 12.57
CA ASN A 740 -16.08 11.70 12.92
C ASN A 740 -15.78 11.04 14.28
N GLY A 741 -16.41 9.89 14.53
CA GLY A 741 -16.27 9.15 15.79
C GLY A 741 -17.05 9.72 16.98
N GLN A 742 -17.70 10.88 16.85
CA GLN A 742 -18.44 11.54 17.93
C GLN A 742 -19.94 11.33 17.80
N VAL A 743 -20.66 11.25 18.93
CA VAL A 743 -22.13 11.12 18.93
C VAL A 743 -22.75 12.38 18.30
N ALA A 744 -23.50 12.17 17.21
CA ALA A 744 -24.20 13.19 16.46
C ALA A 744 -25.73 13.17 16.69
N GLY A 745 -26.22 12.39 17.67
CA GLY A 745 -27.64 12.33 18.05
C GLY A 745 -28.03 10.94 18.54
N THR A 746 -29.04 10.85 19.41
CA THR A 746 -29.60 9.56 19.85
C THR A 746 -31.12 9.64 19.92
N VAL A 747 -31.78 8.61 19.40
CA VAL A 747 -33.24 8.49 19.36
C VAL A 747 -33.66 7.18 20.03
N ASN A 748 -34.76 7.21 20.79
CA ASN A 748 -35.34 6.03 21.47
C ASN A 748 -36.15 5.16 20.50
N SER A 749 -35.47 4.60 19.51
CA SER A 749 -36.01 3.64 18.55
C SER A 749 -34.94 2.60 18.19
N ALA A 750 -35.31 1.36 17.93
CA ALA A 750 -34.40 0.32 17.43
C ALA A 750 -35.06 -0.53 16.34
N VAL A 751 -35.84 0.12 15.47
CA VAL A 751 -36.48 -0.53 14.33
C VAL A 751 -35.41 -0.89 13.32
N ILE A 752 -35.36 -2.16 12.90
CA ILE A 752 -34.55 -2.63 11.78
C ILE A 752 -35.50 -3.31 10.80
N THR A 753 -35.71 -2.69 9.65
CA THR A 753 -36.54 -3.22 8.57
C THR A 753 -35.77 -4.22 7.72
N SER A 754 -36.49 -5.20 7.18
CA SER A 754 -35.94 -6.17 6.24
C SER A 754 -36.71 -6.09 4.94
N SER A 755 -35.99 -6.04 3.83
CA SER A 755 -36.55 -6.01 2.48
C SER A 755 -35.72 -6.93 1.58
N PRO A 756 -36.35 -7.84 0.82
CA PRO A 756 -35.66 -8.64 -0.18
C PRO A 756 -35.00 -7.74 -1.24
N GLY A 757 -33.91 -8.23 -1.83
CA GLY A 757 -33.17 -7.54 -2.89
C GLY A 757 -31.78 -7.04 -2.47
N ALA A 758 -30.99 -6.64 -3.46
CA ALA A 758 -29.57 -6.26 -3.30
C ALA A 758 -29.32 -5.24 -2.18
N LEU A 759 -28.14 -5.33 -1.56
CA LEU A 759 -27.55 -4.22 -0.81
C LEU A 759 -26.85 -3.31 -1.82
N VAL A 760 -27.12 -2.01 -1.79
CA VAL A 760 -26.52 -1.05 -2.71
C VAL A 760 -25.78 0.04 -1.93
N ILE A 761 -24.68 0.52 -2.50
CA ILE A 761 -23.87 1.61 -1.98
C ILE A 761 -23.96 2.76 -2.98
N GLY A 762 -24.28 3.96 -2.49
CA GLY A 762 -24.32 5.19 -3.29
C GLY A 762 -25.61 5.43 -4.10
N ARG A 763 -26.70 4.69 -3.84
CA ARG A 763 -28.04 4.95 -4.40
C ARG A 763 -29.16 4.29 -3.60
N HIS A 764 -30.40 4.64 -3.92
CA HIS A 764 -31.57 3.94 -3.38
C HIS A 764 -31.67 2.50 -3.90
N GLY A 765 -32.15 1.60 -3.05
CA GLY A 765 -32.32 0.19 -3.39
C GLY A 765 -33.64 -0.11 -4.12
N GLY A 766 -33.76 -1.33 -4.64
CA GLY A 766 -34.89 -1.76 -5.47
C GLY A 766 -34.73 -1.45 -6.97
N SER A 767 -35.84 -1.48 -7.71
CA SER A 767 -35.86 -1.26 -9.16
C SER A 767 -35.82 0.22 -9.58
N ALA A 768 -36.05 1.14 -8.64
CA ALA A 768 -35.95 2.57 -8.90
C ALA A 768 -34.47 3.02 -8.83
N LEU A 769 -34.01 3.73 -9.86
CA LEU A 769 -32.66 4.30 -9.94
C LEU A 769 -32.70 5.77 -9.49
N THR A 770 -32.68 6.02 -8.18
CA THR A 770 -32.83 7.36 -7.59
C THR A 770 -31.89 7.60 -6.40
N ASN A 771 -31.80 8.86 -5.94
CA ASN A 771 -31.05 9.29 -4.75
C ASN A 771 -29.56 8.91 -4.76
N PHE A 772 -28.94 9.03 -5.93
CA PHE A 772 -27.52 8.74 -6.12
C PHE A 772 -26.66 9.66 -5.27
N PHE A 773 -25.64 9.08 -4.64
CA PHE A 773 -24.64 9.83 -3.90
C PHE A 773 -23.64 10.47 -4.85
N ARG A 774 -23.32 11.75 -4.62
CA ARG A 774 -22.23 12.42 -5.31
C ARG A 774 -21.07 12.73 -4.36
N GLY A 775 -19.94 12.10 -4.64
CA GLY A 775 -18.72 12.28 -3.86
C GLY A 775 -17.96 10.99 -3.62
N GLY A 776 -16.91 11.08 -2.79
CA GLY A 776 -16.09 9.93 -2.42
C GLY A 776 -16.79 9.04 -1.40
N ILE A 777 -16.69 7.73 -1.57
CA ILE A 777 -17.09 6.71 -0.59
C ILE A 777 -15.93 5.74 -0.38
N ASP A 778 -15.63 5.46 0.88
CA ASP A 778 -14.54 4.58 1.30
C ASP A 778 -14.96 3.82 2.59
N GLU A 779 -14.32 2.68 2.89
CA GLU A 779 -14.44 1.93 4.14
C GLU A 779 -15.90 1.66 4.59
N VAL A 780 -16.75 1.20 3.68
CA VAL A 780 -18.14 0.85 3.99
C VAL A 780 -18.17 -0.45 4.77
N ARG A 781 -18.77 -0.45 5.97
CA ARG A 781 -18.85 -1.61 6.87
C ARG A 781 -20.28 -1.82 7.38
N ILE A 782 -20.68 -3.08 7.46
CA ILE A 782 -21.96 -3.51 8.02
C ILE A 782 -21.70 -4.51 9.15
N TRP A 783 -22.26 -4.24 10.33
CA TRP A 783 -22.17 -5.11 11.49
C TRP A 783 -23.57 -5.56 11.94
N ASN A 784 -23.70 -6.83 12.35
CA ASN A 784 -24.90 -7.36 13.00
C ASN A 784 -24.89 -7.15 14.53
N THR A 785 -23.96 -6.34 15.02
CA THR A 785 -23.82 -5.94 16.42
C THR A 785 -23.96 -4.42 16.54
N ALA A 786 -24.40 -3.97 17.72
CA ALA A 786 -24.35 -2.55 18.07
C ALA A 786 -22.94 -2.22 18.54
N ARG A 787 -22.17 -1.46 17.75
CA ARG A 787 -20.82 -1.04 18.11
C ARG A 787 -20.88 0.03 19.21
N THR A 788 -19.92 -0.01 20.14
CA THR A 788 -19.83 0.95 21.23
C THR A 788 -19.28 2.30 20.72
N PRO A 789 -19.53 3.42 21.42
CA PRO A 789 -18.95 4.71 21.06
C PRO A 789 -17.43 4.70 20.90
N THR A 790 -16.70 3.97 21.76
CA THR A 790 -15.24 3.87 21.67
C THR A 790 -14.81 3.05 20.45
N GLU A 791 -15.50 1.97 20.13
CA GLU A 791 -15.19 1.19 18.92
C GLU A 791 -15.37 2.02 17.66
N ILE A 792 -16.46 2.80 17.59
CA ILE A 792 -16.68 3.74 16.48
C ILE A 792 -15.58 4.80 16.42
N SER A 793 -15.25 5.46 17.54
CA SER A 793 -14.26 6.55 17.53
C SER A 793 -12.82 6.10 17.31
N LEU A 794 -12.50 4.85 17.65
CA LEU A 794 -11.18 4.25 17.44
C LEU A 794 -11.04 3.67 16.02
N LEU A 795 -11.98 2.81 15.61
CA LEU A 795 -11.88 2.05 14.35
C LEU A 795 -12.29 2.86 13.12
N ALA A 796 -12.93 4.02 13.30
CA ALA A 796 -13.17 4.97 12.22
C ALA A 796 -11.86 5.40 11.54
N PHE A 797 -10.77 5.53 12.30
CA PHE A 797 -9.52 6.13 11.82
C PHE A 797 -8.36 5.13 11.75
N SER A 798 -8.66 3.83 11.83
CA SER A 798 -7.68 2.76 11.80
C SER A 798 -8.17 1.63 10.90
N GLU A 799 -7.21 0.90 10.32
CA GLU A 799 -7.51 -0.38 9.69
C GLU A 799 -8.10 -1.35 10.74
N LEU A 800 -9.08 -2.16 10.35
CA LEU A 800 -9.61 -3.17 11.25
C LEU A 800 -8.53 -4.21 11.57
N PRO A 801 -8.47 -4.71 12.82
CA PRO A 801 -7.54 -5.77 13.17
C PRO A 801 -7.83 -7.02 12.32
N SER A 802 -6.79 -7.74 11.92
CA SER A 802 -6.88 -8.93 11.05
C SER A 802 -7.55 -10.14 11.73
N ALA A 803 -7.79 -10.10 13.04
CA ALA A 803 -8.47 -11.13 13.81
C ALA A 803 -9.56 -10.52 14.72
N GLY A 804 -10.62 -11.29 15.01
CA GLY A 804 -11.58 -10.93 16.08
C GLY A 804 -12.68 -9.94 15.72
N ASN A 805 -12.98 -9.70 14.43
CA ASN A 805 -14.08 -8.82 13.98
C ASN A 805 -15.49 -9.41 14.18
N LEU A 806 -15.81 -9.86 15.40
CA LEU A 806 -17.08 -10.49 15.70
C LEU A 806 -18.25 -9.57 15.35
N GLY A 807 -19.13 -10.10 14.51
CA GLY A 807 -20.33 -9.42 14.05
C GLY A 807 -20.15 -8.48 12.87
N LEU A 808 -18.94 -8.35 12.30
CA LEU A 808 -18.78 -7.75 10.98
C LEU A 808 -19.37 -8.68 9.92
N VAL A 809 -20.26 -8.17 9.08
CA VAL A 809 -21.02 -8.92 8.07
C VAL A 809 -20.48 -8.67 6.66
N GLY A 810 -19.97 -7.46 6.41
CA GLY A 810 -19.34 -7.09 5.14
C GLY A 810 -18.51 -5.81 5.29
N ARG A 811 -17.40 -5.75 4.56
CA ARG A 811 -16.53 -4.55 4.48
C ARG A 811 -15.97 -4.38 3.07
N TRP A 812 -16.23 -3.21 2.50
CA TRP A 812 -15.74 -2.76 1.19
C TRP A 812 -14.86 -1.53 1.37
N SER A 813 -13.56 -1.70 1.15
CA SER A 813 -12.56 -0.65 1.34
C SER A 813 -12.41 0.29 0.14
N PHE A 814 -12.90 -0.06 -1.05
CA PHE A 814 -12.73 0.78 -2.24
C PHE A 814 -11.26 1.17 -2.53
N THR A 815 -10.33 0.29 -2.17
CA THR A 815 -8.88 0.51 -2.32
C THR A 815 -8.33 -0.07 -3.62
N GLU A 816 -9.16 -0.65 -4.48
CA GLU A 816 -8.73 -1.37 -5.69
C GLU A 816 -8.14 -0.43 -6.77
N GLY A 817 -8.57 0.84 -6.79
CA GLY A 817 -8.01 1.89 -7.65
C GLY A 817 -8.26 1.75 -9.15
N SER A 818 -8.91 0.67 -9.58
CA SER A 818 -9.34 0.43 -10.96
C SER A 818 -10.35 -0.72 -11.01
N GLY A 819 -11.04 -0.87 -12.15
CA GLY A 819 -11.99 -1.96 -12.38
C GLY A 819 -13.41 -1.68 -11.88
N SER A 820 -14.25 -2.71 -11.93
CA SER A 820 -15.69 -2.65 -11.64
C SER A 820 -16.13 -3.51 -10.46
N ILE A 821 -15.19 -4.08 -9.69
CA ILE A 821 -15.48 -4.94 -8.54
C ILE A 821 -14.75 -4.38 -7.32
N VAL A 822 -15.45 -4.31 -6.19
CA VAL A 822 -14.90 -3.95 -4.88
C VAL A 822 -15.00 -5.17 -3.98
N ALA A 823 -13.88 -5.59 -3.42
CA ALA A 823 -13.81 -6.81 -2.63
C ALA A 823 -14.52 -6.66 -1.27
N ASP A 824 -15.27 -7.69 -0.87
CA ASP A 824 -15.68 -7.83 0.52
C ASP A 824 -14.60 -8.58 1.30
N SER A 825 -13.93 -7.86 2.19
CA SER A 825 -12.85 -8.41 3.04
C SER A 825 -13.33 -9.40 4.12
N VAL A 826 -14.64 -9.66 4.23
CA VAL A 826 -15.22 -10.50 5.28
C VAL A 826 -15.61 -11.88 4.76
N ALA A 827 -16.44 -11.93 3.70
CA ALA A 827 -17.06 -13.17 3.24
C ALA A 827 -17.09 -13.31 1.71
N GLY A 828 -16.35 -12.46 0.98
CA GLY A 828 -16.28 -12.50 -0.48
C GLY A 828 -17.57 -12.06 -1.19
N ARG A 829 -18.49 -11.37 -0.50
CA ARG A 829 -19.69 -10.75 -1.08
C ARG A 829 -19.34 -9.45 -1.81
N ASN A 830 -18.56 -9.57 -2.88
CA ASN A 830 -18.00 -8.44 -3.59
C ASN A 830 -19.10 -7.51 -4.15
N ALA A 831 -18.85 -6.20 -4.11
CA ALA A 831 -19.73 -5.22 -4.73
C ALA A 831 -19.35 -5.03 -6.21
N THR A 832 -20.36 -4.99 -7.08
CA THR A 832 -20.20 -4.64 -8.49
C THR A 832 -20.49 -3.16 -8.68
N LEU A 833 -19.53 -2.41 -9.21
CA LEU A 833 -19.71 -1.02 -9.58
C LEU A 833 -20.57 -0.90 -10.84
N LEU A 834 -21.52 0.02 -10.81
CA LEU A 834 -22.48 0.31 -11.87
C LEU A 834 -22.12 1.64 -12.52
N ASN A 835 -21.99 1.64 -13.85
CA ASN A 835 -21.73 2.83 -14.68
C ASN A 835 -20.47 3.65 -14.27
N THR A 836 -19.53 3.04 -13.54
CA THR A 836 -18.25 3.66 -13.20
C THR A 836 -17.22 3.42 -14.29
N THR A 837 -16.14 4.21 -14.28
CA THR A 837 -14.96 4.00 -15.13
C THR A 837 -13.70 4.05 -14.26
N ASN A 838 -12.53 3.76 -14.84
CA ASN A 838 -11.27 3.92 -14.11
C ASN A 838 -11.04 5.36 -13.63
N ALA A 839 -11.66 6.38 -14.25
CA ALA A 839 -11.60 7.77 -13.81
C ALA A 839 -12.45 8.05 -12.55
N SER A 840 -13.37 7.15 -12.18
CA SER A 840 -14.14 7.23 -10.94
C SER A 840 -13.28 6.91 -9.71
N TRP A 841 -12.16 6.22 -9.88
CA TRP A 841 -11.23 5.96 -8.76
C TRP A 841 -10.41 7.21 -8.48
N GLN A 842 -10.49 7.71 -7.26
CA GLN A 842 -9.80 8.92 -6.82
C GLN A 842 -8.92 8.62 -5.61
N THR A 843 -8.10 9.58 -5.19
CA THR A 843 -7.43 9.52 -3.90
C THR A 843 -8.46 9.62 -2.79
N GLY A 844 -8.53 8.57 -1.98
CA GLY A 844 -9.31 8.43 -0.77
C GLY A 844 -8.82 9.30 0.38
N PRO A 845 -9.40 9.15 1.58
CA PRO A 845 -8.99 9.89 2.74
C PRO A 845 -7.55 9.52 3.12
N PHE A 846 -6.71 10.54 3.21
CA PHE A 846 -5.37 10.41 3.75
C PHE A 846 -5.43 10.64 5.26
N PHE A 847 -5.06 9.63 6.03
CA PHE A 847 -4.96 9.71 7.48
C PHE A 847 -3.49 9.76 7.89
N PRO A 848 -2.85 10.95 7.91
CA PRO A 848 -1.43 11.07 8.25
C PRO A 848 -1.08 10.56 9.65
N ASP A 849 -2.09 10.42 10.51
CA ASP A 849 -1.95 10.12 11.94
C ASP A 849 -2.89 9.00 12.40
N SER A 850 -3.27 8.06 11.51
CA SER A 850 -4.05 6.89 11.90
C SER A 850 -3.36 6.15 13.05
N PRO A 851 -4.03 5.93 14.19
CA PRO A 851 -3.47 5.14 15.26
C PRO A 851 -3.21 3.73 14.75
N THR A 852 -1.98 3.25 14.90
CA THR A 852 -1.70 1.83 14.70
C THR A 852 -2.34 1.08 15.85
N LEU A 853 -3.34 0.23 15.53
CA LEU A 853 -3.91 -0.66 16.54
C LEU A 853 -2.84 -1.66 16.99
N PRO A 854 -2.82 -2.03 18.28
CA PRO A 854 -1.81 -2.97 18.77
C PRO A 854 -2.02 -4.35 18.11
N PRO A 855 -0.94 -5.07 17.77
CA PRO A 855 -1.04 -6.45 17.34
C PRO A 855 -1.70 -7.29 18.45
N GLY A 856 -2.69 -8.12 18.08
CA GLY A 856 -3.47 -8.92 19.05
C GLY A 856 -4.62 -8.18 19.72
N LEU A 857 -5.01 -6.99 19.22
CA LEU A 857 -6.30 -6.38 19.58
C LEU A 857 -7.45 -7.28 19.11
N ASP A 858 -7.97 -8.08 20.02
CA ASP A 858 -9.17 -8.88 19.81
C ASP A 858 -10.38 -8.12 20.37
N LEU A 859 -11.49 -8.06 19.63
CA LEU A 859 -12.75 -7.49 20.13
C LEU A 859 -13.46 -8.44 21.11
N THR A 860 -12.98 -9.68 21.29
CA THR A 860 -13.49 -10.56 22.33
C THR A 860 -13.06 -10.09 23.73
N THR A 861 -14.01 -10.08 24.66
CA THR A 861 -13.77 -9.68 26.05
C THR A 861 -13.34 -10.87 26.89
N ASN A 862 -12.64 -10.61 28.00
CA ASN A 862 -12.22 -11.64 28.95
C ASN A 862 -12.90 -11.49 30.33
N PRO A 863 -14.06 -12.12 30.55
CA PRO A 863 -14.79 -12.08 31.82
C PRO A 863 -13.96 -12.50 33.04
N ARG A 864 -12.94 -13.36 32.85
CA ARG A 864 -12.14 -13.87 33.98
C ARG A 864 -11.25 -12.80 34.60
N ALA A 865 -10.97 -11.73 33.86
CA ALA A 865 -10.20 -10.58 34.33
C ALA A 865 -11.02 -9.57 35.16
N ALA A 866 -12.32 -9.83 35.43
CA ALA A 866 -13.22 -8.90 36.10
C ALA A 866 -12.69 -8.31 37.44
N GLY A 867 -12.69 -7.00 37.62
CA GLY A 867 -12.17 -6.39 38.85
C GLY A 867 -11.42 -5.09 38.64
N LEU A 868 -10.84 -4.56 39.72
CA LEU A 868 -10.01 -3.36 39.70
C LEU A 868 -8.53 -3.72 39.55
N TRP A 869 -7.93 -3.17 38.50
CA TRP A 869 -6.51 -3.27 38.18
C TRP A 869 -5.85 -1.90 38.34
N ILE A 870 -4.73 -1.88 39.06
CA ILE A 870 -3.93 -0.67 39.24
C ILE A 870 -2.53 -0.96 38.74
N GLY A 871 -2.00 -0.05 37.94
CA GLY A 871 -0.66 -0.23 37.40
C GLY A 871 0.10 1.04 37.20
N GLN A 872 1.35 0.84 36.81
CA GLN A 872 2.28 1.89 36.46
C GLN A 872 2.80 1.61 35.06
N VAL A 873 2.71 2.62 34.20
CA VAL A 873 3.39 2.67 32.91
C VAL A 873 4.69 3.43 33.11
N THR A 874 5.80 2.86 32.65
CA THR A 874 7.11 3.49 32.61
C THR A 874 7.43 3.84 31.17
N LEU A 875 7.12 5.09 30.79
CA LEU A 875 7.44 5.68 29.50
C LEU A 875 8.94 5.93 29.44
N ASN A 876 9.63 5.21 28.56
CA ASN A 876 11.07 5.33 28.37
C ASN A 876 11.44 5.65 26.92
N LYS A 877 10.46 5.85 26.04
CA LYS A 877 10.67 6.31 24.68
C LYS A 877 9.69 7.42 24.31
N VAL A 878 10.19 8.43 23.60
CA VAL A 878 9.41 9.49 22.96
C VAL A 878 10.08 9.89 21.65
N ASN A 879 9.29 10.35 20.70
CA ASN A 879 9.80 10.90 19.46
C ASN A 879 10.25 12.36 19.62
N GLU A 880 11.29 12.76 18.89
CA GLU A 880 11.72 14.16 18.87
C GLU A 880 10.78 15.03 18.03
N VAL A 881 10.37 16.19 18.56
CA VAL A 881 9.48 17.15 17.86
C VAL A 881 10.20 18.33 17.20
N GLN A 882 11.48 18.57 17.54
CA GLN A 882 12.26 19.72 17.05
C GLN A 882 13.12 19.41 15.82
N ARG A 883 13.33 18.13 15.53
CA ARG A 883 13.98 17.65 14.30
C ARG A 883 13.24 16.41 13.84
N ALA A 884 12.75 16.41 12.62
CA ALA A 884 12.57 15.15 11.93
C ALA A 884 13.97 14.55 11.79
N VAL A 885 14.23 13.43 12.47
CA VAL A 885 15.39 12.60 12.14
C VAL A 885 14.98 11.85 10.88
N ASN A 886 15.53 12.27 9.74
CA ASN A 886 15.38 11.58 8.46
C ASN A 886 13.95 11.49 7.87
N GLY A 887 12.98 12.29 8.31
CA GLY A 887 11.64 12.30 7.68
C GLY A 887 10.77 11.06 7.97
N VAL A 888 11.12 10.26 8.98
CA VAL A 888 10.24 9.23 9.57
C VAL A 888 9.06 9.92 10.25
N ALA A 889 7.88 9.29 10.25
CA ALA A 889 6.92 9.50 11.33
C ALA A 889 7.67 9.32 12.65
N ALA A 890 7.82 10.40 13.41
CA ALA A 890 8.83 10.47 14.45
C ALA A 890 8.66 9.27 15.42
N GLN A 891 9.59 8.32 15.35
CA GLN A 891 9.52 7.07 16.11
C GLN A 891 9.92 7.32 17.55
N ALA A 892 9.31 6.59 18.48
CA ALA A 892 9.64 6.71 19.89
C ALA A 892 11.08 6.22 20.11
N THR A 893 11.98 7.15 20.46
CA THR A 893 13.39 6.87 20.77
C THR A 893 13.62 6.92 22.29
N PRO A 894 14.64 6.22 22.82
CA PRO A 894 14.91 6.21 24.25
C PRO A 894 15.06 7.61 24.86
N THR A 895 14.38 7.86 25.98
CA THR A 895 14.52 9.10 26.74
C THR A 895 15.71 9.02 27.69
N GLY A 896 16.34 10.16 27.97
CA GLY A 896 17.44 10.24 28.94
C GLY A 896 17.02 9.91 30.39
N LYS A 897 15.72 10.03 30.71
CA LYS A 897 15.11 9.58 31.97
C LYS A 897 13.68 9.10 31.72
N PRO A 898 13.26 7.96 32.29
CA PRO A 898 11.90 7.48 32.16
C PRO A 898 10.91 8.34 32.95
N ALA A 899 9.69 8.47 32.44
CA ALA A 899 8.56 9.05 33.13
C ALA A 899 7.58 7.95 33.56
N THR A 900 6.98 8.08 34.73
CA THR A 900 6.02 7.08 35.24
C THR A 900 4.63 7.68 35.34
N ILE A 901 3.64 7.01 34.76
CA ILE A 901 2.22 7.38 34.90
C ILE A 901 1.44 6.22 35.53
N ARG A 902 0.44 6.55 36.34
CA ARG A 902 -0.48 5.56 36.91
C ARG A 902 -1.64 5.33 35.96
N ILE A 903 -2.02 4.07 35.79
CA ILE A 903 -3.23 3.68 35.06
C ILE A 903 -4.15 2.90 35.99
N LEU A 904 -5.45 3.16 35.88
CA LEU A 904 -6.51 2.51 36.64
C LEU A 904 -7.48 1.88 35.63
N LEU A 905 -7.61 0.56 35.66
CA LEU A 905 -8.53 -0.16 34.79
C LEU A 905 -9.54 -0.92 35.64
N HIS A 906 -10.79 -0.93 35.21
CA HIS A 906 -11.81 -1.84 35.72
C HIS A 906 -12.26 -2.77 34.60
N VAL A 907 -12.49 -4.03 34.95
CA VAL A 907 -13.06 -5.01 34.03
C VAL A 907 -14.39 -5.47 34.62
N ASP A 908 -15.48 -5.34 33.87
CA ASP A 908 -16.79 -5.78 34.35
C ASP A 908 -17.00 -7.30 34.15
N ALA A 909 -18.17 -7.80 34.58
CA ALA A 909 -18.50 -9.22 34.52
C ALA A 909 -18.57 -9.77 33.09
N THR A 910 -18.71 -8.91 32.08
CA THR A 910 -18.68 -9.29 30.66
C THR A 910 -17.27 -9.28 30.10
N GLY A 911 -16.27 -8.80 30.86
CA GLY A 911 -14.90 -8.65 30.42
C GLY A 911 -14.59 -7.31 29.73
N GLN A 912 -15.55 -6.37 29.73
CA GLN A 912 -15.37 -5.04 29.16
C GLN A 912 -14.39 -4.24 30.02
N VAL A 913 -13.33 -3.74 29.38
CA VAL A 913 -12.32 -2.91 30.03
C VAL A 913 -12.78 -1.45 30.06
N ARG A 914 -12.60 -0.79 31.20
CA ARG A 914 -12.90 0.62 31.44
C ARG A 914 -11.68 1.30 32.05
N LEU A 915 -11.25 2.39 31.44
CA LEU A 915 -10.29 3.31 32.03
C LEU A 915 -10.98 4.17 33.09
N LEU A 916 -10.38 4.29 34.27
CA LEU A 916 -10.86 5.10 35.38
C LEU A 916 -9.91 6.27 35.65
N LYS A 917 -10.46 7.41 36.11
CA LYS A 917 -9.65 8.50 36.66
C LYS A 917 -9.45 8.36 38.17
N ASP A 918 -10.52 7.95 38.84
CA ASP A 918 -10.67 7.90 40.28
C ASP A 918 -11.46 6.65 40.67
N VAL A 919 -11.07 5.99 41.77
CA VAL A 919 -11.90 4.96 42.40
C VAL A 919 -11.64 4.93 43.90
N ILE A 920 -12.71 4.78 44.67
CA ILE A 920 -12.64 4.60 46.13
C ILE A 920 -13.07 3.18 46.45
N VAL A 921 -12.15 2.39 47.01
CA VAL A 921 -12.49 1.09 47.58
C VAL A 921 -13.14 1.33 48.95
N MET A 922 -14.39 0.93 49.06
CA MET A 922 -15.21 1.05 50.28
C MET A 922 -15.86 -0.31 50.56
N GLN A 923 -16.74 -0.37 51.55
CA GLN A 923 -17.54 -1.55 51.82
C GLN A 923 -18.99 -1.17 52.17
N THR A 924 -19.92 -2.12 51.99
CA THR A 924 -21.31 -1.95 52.41
C THR A 924 -21.39 -1.65 53.91
N GLN A 925 -22.36 -0.83 54.30
CA GLN A 925 -22.65 -0.61 55.71
C GLN A 925 -23.12 -1.93 56.35
N SER A 926 -22.57 -2.26 57.52
CA SER A 926 -22.93 -3.48 58.25
C SER A 926 -23.91 -3.10 59.37
N THR A 927 -25.17 -2.85 58.99
CA THR A 927 -26.26 -2.49 59.90
C THR A 927 -27.23 -3.65 60.05
N GLY A 928 -27.32 -4.24 61.26
CA GLY A 928 -28.18 -5.39 61.55
C GLY A 928 -27.68 -6.22 62.74
N ILE A 929 -28.54 -7.09 63.31
CA ILE A 929 -28.16 -8.05 64.37
C ILE A 929 -28.60 -9.46 63.94
N PRO A 930 -27.66 -10.39 63.65
CA PRO A 930 -26.22 -10.16 63.52
C PRO A 930 -25.90 -9.31 62.27
N PRO A 931 -24.79 -8.54 62.27
CA PRO A 931 -24.44 -7.71 61.13
C PRO A 931 -24.11 -8.56 59.89
N PRO A 932 -24.64 -8.26 58.70
CA PRO A 932 -24.26 -8.96 57.49
C PRO A 932 -22.77 -8.70 57.18
N PRO A 933 -22.05 -9.67 56.56
CA PRO A 933 -20.67 -9.47 56.15
C PRO A 933 -20.55 -8.24 55.25
N ALA A 934 -19.62 -7.35 55.57
CA ALA A 934 -19.35 -6.20 54.73
C ALA A 934 -18.78 -6.66 53.38
N LYS A 935 -19.36 -6.20 52.27
CA LYS A 935 -18.89 -6.48 50.91
C LYS A 935 -18.08 -5.31 50.39
N THR A 936 -16.97 -5.58 49.72
CA THR A 936 -16.18 -4.54 49.05
C THR A 936 -16.98 -3.94 47.90
N VAL A 937 -16.96 -2.62 47.78
CA VAL A 937 -17.55 -1.87 46.67
C VAL A 937 -16.52 -0.92 46.08
N LEU A 938 -16.65 -0.65 44.78
CA LEU A 938 -15.80 0.27 44.04
C LEU A 938 -16.61 1.50 43.67
N VAL A 939 -16.28 2.65 44.23
CA VAL A 939 -17.06 3.89 44.05
C VAL A 939 -16.30 4.84 43.14
N THR A 940 -16.83 5.10 41.95
CA THR A 940 -16.34 6.13 41.01
C THR A 940 -17.21 7.38 41.03
N ASP A 941 -18.49 7.27 41.42
CA ASP A 941 -19.38 8.42 41.64
C ASP A 941 -19.28 8.94 43.09
N PRO A 942 -18.73 10.14 43.32
CA PRO A 942 -18.60 10.70 44.66
C PRO A 942 -19.94 10.89 45.39
N SER A 943 -21.06 11.03 44.67
CA SER A 943 -22.39 11.21 45.26
C SER A 943 -22.85 9.99 46.06
N LEU A 944 -22.29 8.81 45.77
CA LEU A 944 -22.64 7.54 46.41
C LEU A 944 -21.80 7.23 47.64
N ILE A 945 -20.74 8.00 47.92
CA ILE A 945 -19.87 7.81 49.10
C ILE A 945 -20.67 7.68 50.41
N PRO A 946 -21.72 8.50 50.68
CA PRO A 946 -22.50 8.39 51.93
C PRO A 946 -23.21 7.03 52.12
N ASN A 947 -23.43 6.27 51.05
CA ASN A 947 -24.13 4.98 51.10
C ASN A 947 -23.22 3.84 51.58
N PHE A 948 -21.92 4.09 51.70
CA PHE A 948 -20.90 3.08 52.01
C PHE A 948 -20.06 3.50 53.22
N GLN A 949 -19.29 2.57 53.78
CA GLN A 949 -18.35 2.83 54.87
C GLN A 949 -16.91 2.50 54.44
N GLY A 950 -15.93 3.06 55.13
CA GLY A 950 -14.52 2.81 54.83
C GLY A 950 -14.10 1.35 55.02
N VAL A 951 -13.06 0.93 54.29
CA VAL A 951 -12.51 -0.44 54.30
C VAL A 951 -11.29 -0.59 55.23
N VAL A 952 -10.65 0.51 55.63
CA VAL A 952 -9.48 0.51 56.53
C VAL A 952 -9.73 1.38 57.76
N SER A 953 -9.30 0.94 58.94
CA SER A 953 -9.32 1.76 60.15
C SER A 953 -8.09 2.69 60.22
N ARG A 954 -8.30 4.01 60.34
CA ARG A 954 -7.26 4.99 60.64
C ARG A 954 -7.73 5.89 61.79
N GLY A 955 -7.00 5.87 62.90
CA GLY A 955 -7.35 6.68 64.08
C GLY A 955 -8.74 6.37 64.67
N GLY A 956 -9.17 5.10 64.61
CA GLY A 956 -10.48 4.66 65.12
C GLY A 956 -11.68 4.94 64.20
N LYS A 957 -11.47 5.53 63.02
CA LYS A 957 -12.51 5.74 61.99
C LYS A 957 -12.23 4.88 60.76
N LEU A 958 -13.28 4.28 60.20
CA LEU A 958 -13.20 3.60 58.92
C LEU A 958 -13.10 4.64 57.79
N VAL A 959 -12.09 4.49 56.93
CA VAL A 959 -11.85 5.34 55.77
C VAL A 959 -11.75 4.50 54.49
N GLY A 960 -12.21 5.05 53.37
CA GLY A 960 -12.05 4.44 52.05
C GLY A 960 -10.62 4.58 51.52
N LEU A 961 -10.21 3.67 50.64
CA LEU A 961 -8.94 3.78 49.93
C LEU A 961 -9.19 4.41 48.56
N ARG A 962 -8.78 5.67 48.40
CA ARG A 962 -8.89 6.39 47.13
C ARG A 962 -7.63 6.16 46.29
N TYR A 963 -7.85 5.71 45.05
CA TYR A 963 -6.85 5.67 44.00
C TYR A 963 -7.25 6.67 42.92
N GLY A 964 -6.28 7.41 42.40
CA GLY A 964 -6.50 8.39 41.35
C GLY A 964 -5.29 8.51 40.44
N THR A 965 -5.54 8.96 39.21
CA THR A 965 -4.51 9.29 38.21
C THR A 965 -4.81 10.64 37.57
N ALA A 966 -3.76 11.44 37.34
CA ALA A 966 -3.84 12.69 36.58
C ALA A 966 -3.47 12.48 35.10
N ALA A 967 -3.05 11.27 34.72
CA ALA A 967 -2.53 10.99 33.39
C ALA A 967 -3.62 10.85 32.32
N PHE A 968 -4.88 10.64 32.72
CA PHE A 968 -5.98 10.44 31.80
C PHE A 968 -7.18 11.28 32.24
N ASP A 969 -7.70 12.10 31.33
CA ASP A 969 -8.90 12.90 31.54
C ASP A 969 -9.84 12.72 30.35
N PHE A 970 -11.15 12.69 30.61
CA PHE A 970 -12.21 12.40 29.62
C PHE A 970 -13.58 12.81 30.19
N ASN A 971 -14.59 13.05 29.37
CA ASN A 971 -15.91 13.39 29.91
C ASN A 971 -16.57 12.15 30.57
N GLY A 972 -17.05 12.30 31.81
CA GLY A 972 -17.69 11.21 32.57
C GLY A 972 -16.83 10.62 33.68
N LEU A 973 -17.35 9.56 34.32
CA LEU A 973 -16.71 8.84 35.44
C LEU A 973 -15.73 7.76 34.98
N GLU A 974 -15.96 7.19 33.80
CA GLU A 974 -15.21 6.09 33.21
C GLU A 974 -15.20 6.20 31.68
N SER A 975 -14.17 5.65 31.04
CA SER A 975 -14.05 5.56 29.57
C SER A 975 -13.93 4.11 29.15
N VAL A 976 -14.83 3.65 28.28
CA VAL A 976 -14.82 2.28 27.76
C VAL A 976 -13.62 2.11 26.83
N MET A 977 -12.90 1.00 26.94
CA MET A 977 -11.77 0.62 26.08
C MET A 977 -12.16 -0.51 25.12
N VAL A 978 -11.45 -0.63 24.01
CA VAL A 978 -11.59 -1.74 23.05
C VAL A 978 -10.65 -2.87 23.44
N GLY A 979 -11.12 -4.11 23.35
CA GLY A 979 -10.34 -5.31 23.65
C GLY A 979 -10.33 -5.74 25.11
N GLY A 980 -9.42 -6.66 25.45
CA GLY A 980 -9.45 -7.42 26.70
C GLY A 980 -8.12 -7.46 27.45
N ILE A 981 -8.20 -7.71 28.76
CA ILE A 981 -7.03 -7.97 29.59
C ILE A 981 -6.75 -9.48 29.61
N GLY A 982 -5.55 -9.91 29.26
CA GLY A 982 -5.19 -11.32 29.32
C GLY A 982 -3.95 -11.68 28.51
N ASN A 983 -3.50 -12.93 28.66
CA ASN A 983 -2.30 -13.45 28.02
C ASN A 983 -2.35 -13.32 26.49
N GLY A 984 -1.44 -12.56 25.89
CA GLY A 984 -1.41 -12.32 24.44
C GLY A 984 -2.57 -11.48 23.89
N LEU A 985 -3.45 -10.96 24.75
CA LEU A 985 -4.47 -9.99 24.34
C LEU A 985 -3.86 -8.59 24.24
N ALA A 986 -4.65 -7.66 23.72
CA ALA A 986 -4.41 -6.23 23.85
C ALA A 986 -5.71 -5.49 24.16
N CYS A 987 -5.59 -4.32 24.75
CA CYS A 987 -6.67 -3.36 24.83
C CYS A 987 -6.21 -1.95 24.45
N ALA A 988 -7.10 -1.14 23.90
CA ALA A 988 -6.82 0.19 23.41
C ALA A 988 -7.90 1.19 23.85
N GLY A 989 -7.51 2.43 24.06
CA GLY A 989 -8.40 3.51 24.45
C GLY A 989 -8.15 4.77 23.62
N ARG A 990 -9.20 5.56 23.46
CA ARG A 990 -9.17 6.88 22.83
C ARG A 990 -9.65 7.95 23.81
N ILE A 991 -8.95 9.07 23.85
CA ILE A 991 -9.31 10.25 24.61
C ILE A 991 -9.30 11.45 23.67
N ASP A 992 -10.45 12.11 23.55
CA ASP A 992 -10.59 13.37 22.83
C ASP A 992 -10.73 14.51 23.85
N LEU A 993 -9.74 15.41 23.85
CA LEU A 993 -9.77 16.65 24.65
C LEU A 993 -10.03 17.81 23.69
N SER A 994 -11.26 18.30 23.68
CA SER A 994 -11.59 19.48 22.87
C SER A 994 -10.73 20.67 23.28
N LYS A 995 -10.60 21.64 22.38
CA LYS A 995 -9.90 22.91 22.61
C LYS A 995 -10.40 23.70 23.82
N ASP A 996 -11.57 23.38 24.36
CA ASP A 996 -12.17 24.06 25.52
C ASP A 996 -12.18 23.19 26.79
N ALA A 997 -11.60 21.98 26.72
CA ALA A 997 -11.53 21.07 27.85
C ALA A 997 -10.68 21.66 28.99
N PRO A 998 -11.08 21.53 30.27
CA PRO A 998 -10.37 22.14 31.40
C PRO A 998 -8.89 21.72 31.54
N THR A 999 -8.53 20.55 31.01
CA THR A 999 -7.19 19.95 31.03
C THR A 999 -6.45 20.10 29.71
N ASN A 1000 -7.04 20.75 28.70
CA ASN A 1000 -6.36 21.10 27.46
C ASN A 1000 -5.35 22.24 27.71
N PRO A 1001 -4.05 22.07 27.40
CA PRO A 1001 -3.01 23.06 27.67
C PRO A 1001 -3.07 24.32 26.79
N TYR A 1002 -3.83 24.34 25.69
CA TYR A 1002 -3.86 25.49 24.77
C TYR A 1002 -4.93 26.52 25.08
N ARG A 1003 -6.12 26.09 25.53
CA ARG A 1003 -7.20 27.01 25.86
C ARG A 1003 -8.07 26.36 26.93
N HIS A 1004 -8.11 26.97 28.11
CA HIS A 1004 -8.93 26.50 29.21
C HIS A 1004 -9.41 27.68 30.06
N LYS A 1005 -10.49 27.45 30.82
CA LYS A 1005 -11.18 28.44 31.66
C LYS A 1005 -10.26 29.23 32.62
N TYR A 1006 -9.07 28.73 32.91
CA TYR A 1006 -8.11 29.28 33.88
C TYR A 1006 -6.95 30.06 33.25
N HIS A 1007 -6.91 30.24 31.92
CA HIS A 1007 -5.91 31.04 31.23
C HIS A 1007 -6.53 31.83 30.03
N PRO A 1008 -7.21 32.96 30.31
CA PRO A 1008 -8.05 33.67 29.33
C PRO A 1008 -7.28 34.38 28.19
N ASP A 1009 -5.95 34.43 28.24
CA ASP A 1009 -5.12 35.17 27.28
C ASP A 1009 -4.89 34.41 25.95
N HIS A 1010 -5.35 33.17 25.83
CA HIS A 1010 -5.19 32.36 24.61
C HIS A 1010 -6.43 32.44 23.70
N GLN A 1011 -6.29 33.14 22.56
CA GLN A 1011 -7.36 33.35 21.58
C GLN A 1011 -7.59 32.16 20.61
N ARG A 1012 -6.70 31.16 20.61
CA ARG A 1012 -6.76 29.95 19.76
C ARG A 1012 -6.44 28.70 20.58
N GLY A 1013 -7.17 27.62 20.35
CA GLY A 1013 -6.92 26.30 20.94
C GLY A 1013 -7.09 25.20 19.90
N PHE A 1014 -6.45 24.04 20.14
CA PHE A 1014 -6.49 22.87 19.28
C PHE A 1014 -7.11 21.70 20.04
N ASP A 1015 -7.85 20.85 19.33
CA ASP A 1015 -8.29 19.58 19.88
C ASP A 1015 -7.08 18.65 20.01
N ILE A 1016 -7.01 17.91 21.11
CA ILE A 1016 -5.97 16.92 21.38
C ILE A 1016 -6.60 15.55 21.35
N ILE A 1017 -6.04 14.67 20.54
CA ILE A 1017 -6.49 13.28 20.40
C ILE A 1017 -5.37 12.40 20.93
N ARG A 1018 -5.71 11.54 21.89
CA ARG A 1018 -4.79 10.55 22.44
C ARG A 1018 -5.34 9.16 22.15
N VAL A 1019 -4.53 8.32 21.54
CA VAL A 1019 -4.84 6.90 21.35
C VAL A 1019 -3.73 6.09 21.95
N PHE A 1020 -4.07 5.20 22.87
CA PHE A 1020 -3.11 4.39 23.60
C PHE A 1020 -3.52 2.92 23.60
N SER A 1021 -2.54 2.05 23.77
CA SER A 1021 -2.72 0.61 23.83
C SER A 1021 -1.86 -0.04 24.90
N LEU A 1022 -2.36 -1.16 25.42
CA LEU A 1022 -1.67 -2.10 26.28
C LEU A 1022 -1.63 -3.45 25.55
N GLN A 1023 -0.43 -3.91 25.22
CA GLN A 1023 -0.20 -5.25 24.70
C GLN A 1023 0.37 -6.12 25.81
N PHE A 1024 -0.31 -7.20 26.16
CA PHE A 1024 0.05 -8.05 27.31
C PHE A 1024 1.03 -9.16 26.91
N ASP A 1025 2.06 -9.38 27.72
CA ASP A 1025 3.09 -10.38 27.44
C ASP A 1025 2.52 -11.82 27.45
N GLY A 1026 2.99 -12.65 26.51
CA GLY A 1026 2.61 -14.06 26.38
C GLY A 1026 3.43 -14.98 27.29
N ILE A 1027 2.96 -15.36 28.49
CA ILE A 1027 3.69 -16.26 29.40
C ILE A 1027 3.02 -17.65 29.48
N THR A 1028 3.80 -18.71 29.24
CA THR A 1028 3.41 -20.11 29.47
C THR A 1028 3.54 -20.46 30.96
N GLY A 1029 2.43 -20.80 31.64
CA GLY A 1029 2.48 -21.20 33.07
C GLY A 1029 1.24 -21.00 33.94
N ASN A 1030 0.22 -20.23 33.49
CA ASN A 1030 -1.18 -20.05 34.01
C ASN A 1030 -1.39 -19.76 35.53
N PRO A 1031 -2.29 -18.83 35.97
CA PRO A 1031 -3.72 -19.01 35.70
C PRO A 1031 -4.60 -17.73 35.56
N LEU A 1032 -5.39 -17.62 34.49
CA LEU A 1032 -6.84 -17.38 34.68
C LEU A 1032 -7.59 -18.71 34.91
N ALA A 1033 -6.87 -19.75 35.35
CA ALA A 1033 -7.34 -21.10 35.60
C ALA A 1033 -6.58 -21.80 36.76
N ALA A 1034 -6.81 -21.39 38.02
CA ALA A 1034 -6.60 -22.21 39.23
C ALA A 1034 -7.06 -21.47 40.51
N ALA A 1035 -8.28 -21.75 40.96
CA ALA A 1035 -8.79 -21.69 42.35
C ALA A 1035 -8.72 -20.36 43.17
N PRO A 1036 -9.71 -20.11 44.07
CA PRO A 1036 -9.86 -18.84 44.78
C PRO A 1036 -8.91 -18.76 45.99
N GLY A 1037 -8.01 -17.77 46.01
CA GLY A 1037 -7.14 -17.49 47.16
C GLY A 1037 -6.38 -16.15 47.01
N TYR A 1038 -6.08 -15.50 48.13
CA TYR A 1038 -5.38 -14.21 48.20
C TYR A 1038 -4.01 -14.26 47.52
N GLY A 1039 -3.84 -13.55 46.41
CA GLY A 1039 -2.58 -13.40 45.68
C GLY A 1039 -2.80 -12.50 44.48
N VAL A 1040 -1.86 -11.60 44.22
CA VAL A 1040 -1.98 -10.53 43.22
C VAL A 1040 -1.82 -11.13 41.82
N ASP A 1041 -2.89 -11.10 41.00
CA ASP A 1041 -2.78 -11.36 39.56
C ASP A 1041 -2.01 -10.19 38.94
N ARG A 1042 -0.70 -10.38 38.73
CA ARG A 1042 0.18 -9.38 38.10
C ARG A 1042 0.36 -9.70 36.64
N ILE A 1043 0.18 -8.69 35.80
CA ILE A 1043 0.43 -8.76 34.36
C ILE A 1043 1.34 -7.62 33.92
N THR A 1044 2.15 -7.90 32.91
CA THR A 1044 3.08 -6.94 32.31
C THR A 1044 2.83 -6.85 30.81
N GLY A 1045 3.43 -5.83 30.21
CA GLY A 1045 3.33 -5.67 28.78
C GLY A 1045 3.94 -4.38 28.30
N THR A 1046 3.65 -4.07 27.04
CA THR A 1046 4.10 -2.86 26.34
C THR A 1046 2.96 -1.86 26.25
N TYR A 1047 3.23 -0.61 26.63
CA TYR A 1047 2.34 0.53 26.43
C TYR A 1047 2.82 1.32 25.22
N ARG A 1048 1.89 1.68 24.34
CA ARG A 1048 2.14 2.59 23.20
C ARG A 1048 1.06 3.66 23.17
N GLU A 1049 1.45 4.88 22.83
CA GLU A 1049 0.49 5.98 22.73
C GLU A 1049 0.90 7.00 21.67
N SER A 1050 -0.10 7.40 20.87
CA SER A 1050 -0.05 8.50 19.91
C SER A 1050 -0.83 9.70 20.44
N ILE A 1051 -0.26 10.90 20.36
CA ILE A 1051 -0.90 12.15 20.81
C ILE A 1051 -0.82 13.21 19.69
N ALA A 1052 -1.97 13.50 19.08
CA ALA A 1052 -2.12 14.52 18.06
C ALA A 1052 -2.65 15.84 18.66
N GLY A 1053 -2.40 16.96 18.00
CA GLY A 1053 -2.89 18.30 18.41
C GLY A 1053 -2.00 19.05 19.42
N LEU A 1054 -1.10 18.36 20.12
CA LEU A 1054 -0.05 18.98 20.96
C LEU A 1054 1.14 19.54 20.17
N HIS A 1055 1.29 19.11 18.92
CA HIS A 1055 2.36 19.59 18.05
C HIS A 1055 1.95 19.35 16.60
N LYS A 1056 2.67 19.97 15.66
CA LYS A 1056 2.48 19.73 14.21
C LYS A 1056 2.83 18.30 13.78
N ILE A 1057 3.53 17.56 14.65
CA ILE A 1057 3.91 16.16 14.48
C ILE A 1057 3.27 15.41 15.64
N THR A 1058 2.57 14.32 15.34
CA THR A 1058 2.01 13.44 16.37
C THR A 1058 3.12 12.92 17.28
N LEU A 1059 2.92 13.05 18.59
CA LEU A 1059 3.82 12.48 19.57
C LEU A 1059 3.58 10.98 19.66
N GLN A 1060 4.65 10.20 19.65
CA GLN A 1060 4.67 8.77 19.85
C GLN A 1060 5.45 8.48 21.13
N THR A 1061 4.80 7.83 22.09
CA THR A 1061 5.42 7.39 23.34
C THR A 1061 5.31 5.88 23.47
N GLU A 1062 6.35 5.27 24.05
CA GLU A 1062 6.39 3.84 24.33
C GLU A 1062 7.02 3.59 25.70
N GLY A 1063 6.59 2.51 26.34
CA GLY A 1063 7.10 2.09 27.63
C GLY A 1063 6.66 0.67 27.98
N SER A 1064 7.13 0.19 29.13
CA SER A 1064 6.57 -1.03 29.74
C SER A 1064 5.50 -0.67 30.76
N PHE A 1065 4.62 -1.60 31.08
CA PHE A 1065 3.70 -1.45 32.21
C PHE A 1065 3.69 -2.68 33.11
N THR A 1066 3.21 -2.47 34.33
CA THR A 1066 2.82 -3.54 35.25
C THR A 1066 1.45 -3.20 35.82
N LEU A 1067 0.53 -4.16 35.81
CA LEU A 1067 -0.81 -4.05 36.39
C LEU A 1067 -1.01 -5.14 37.44
N ASP A 1068 -1.56 -4.73 38.58
CA ASP A 1068 -1.93 -5.58 39.70
C ASP A 1068 -3.44 -5.57 39.88
N ARG A 1069 -4.07 -6.75 39.88
CA ARG A 1069 -5.48 -6.86 40.29
C ARG A 1069 -5.57 -6.73 41.80
N ILE A 1070 -6.25 -5.67 42.27
CA ILE A 1070 -6.40 -5.37 43.69
C ILE A 1070 -7.80 -5.67 44.24
N SER A 1071 -8.77 -5.93 43.36
CA SER A 1071 -10.12 -6.35 43.72
C SER A 1071 -10.73 -7.17 42.59
N THR A 1072 -11.54 -8.18 42.92
CA THR A 1072 -12.32 -8.98 41.97
C THR A 1072 -13.74 -8.43 41.74
N VAL A 1073 -14.08 -7.29 42.35
CA VAL A 1073 -15.41 -6.69 42.25
C VAL A 1073 -15.67 -6.21 40.82
N ALA A 1074 -16.59 -6.90 40.15
CA ALA A 1074 -16.93 -6.69 38.74
C ALA A 1074 -17.93 -5.55 38.50
N ALA A 1075 -18.48 -4.94 39.55
CA ALA A 1075 -19.46 -3.86 39.46
C ALA A 1075 -18.91 -2.57 40.07
N LEU A 1076 -19.19 -1.44 39.41
CA LEU A 1076 -18.92 -0.11 39.93
C LEU A 1076 -20.18 0.44 40.60
N ASN A 1077 -20.01 1.28 41.62
CA ASN A 1077 -21.06 2.09 42.24
C ASN A 1077 -22.21 1.31 42.90
N THR A 1078 -22.10 -0.02 43.03
CA THR A 1078 -23.16 -0.89 43.56
C THR A 1078 -22.61 -2.00 44.48
N PRO A 1079 -23.43 -2.51 45.44
CA PRO A 1079 -23.06 -3.60 46.36
C PRO A 1079 -22.79 -4.98 45.75
#